data_AF-M5UMG2-F1
#
_entry.id   AF-M5UMG2-F1
#
_cell.length_a   1.000
_cell.length_b   1.000
_cell.length_c   1.000
_cell.angle_alpha   90.00
_cell.angle_beta   90.00
_cell.angle_gamma   90.00
#
_symmetry.space_group_name_H-M   'P 1'
#
loop_
_entity.id
_entity.type
_entity.pdbx_description
1 polymer ?
#
loop_
_entity_poly.entity_id
_entity_poly.type
_entity_poly.pdbx_seq_one_letter_code
_entity_poly.pdbx_strand_id
1 'polypeptide(L)'
;MKKYLTFKDDKSDKFWNIEVSENSFIVTYGKTGTSGQTQTKNFDDEKKCLKEAEKLLAEKLKKGYVEGDTKTSSQKETTSAQTQASGDFLKEWKEVANSKDLQSDLVKHFRYLADSPGFEPIVGKIFEHATEAKLSGNQLIVKFKNGKTLTAASPGNPNSYKKFPKSFLKLIEKHSTLKTDRLELGKYYFDFDIFDEGDRVYDTFDGKASNVLCPLHYTDNSDWIYHPTEKNKEGEPAIFPVIHELEDEINPVYCNIGALFLQQLCDEFEIEVKIPVVERPADSFAESKTTWWNNLSDAWKQTLRNQFEDEEKEPTFETILTLEKLNLSGAAISDLKPLEALLAEKKFKLEIIRLKDTSVSDIGVLATAQKKLFSVDISGTPVQDVSMLKEINFLTADRCAELDFTTVGKLKKLRELSLRDTKLNDLEFLHNLTELNELNIHSTPLTDEQISKFRIRFQKERLEKNKTASYGKRDPLKLDIHPEIKDPLLRALADNSDYKPELALEAGEKLLEQRAERKDITKILKDMIEICDKQWRKYLDIKTPEGEKKYEFFSQSEKRFQYILGSGDFSTPVSIASIADPISEIVELIPFIYKNKKKYKVYSDIENNSFHHIDAIREIISQTKYHDVTLAQVEEAVKKSSYVEYEIDENGDMYIKVKK
;
A
#
# COMPACT_ATOMS: atom_id res chain seq x y z
N MET A 1 -8.62 14.48 52.01
CA MET A 1 -9.00 13.24 52.75
C MET A 1 -8.34 12.04 52.08
N LYS A 2 -7.76 11.08 52.81
CA LYS A 2 -7.18 9.85 52.24
C LYS A 2 -7.54 8.63 53.08
N LYS A 3 -8.12 7.61 52.48
CA LYS A 3 -8.56 6.39 53.17
C LYS A 3 -8.23 5.15 52.34
N TYR A 4 -7.78 4.10 53.02
CA TYR A 4 -7.48 2.79 52.44
C TYR A 4 -8.26 1.70 53.18
N LEU A 5 -8.99 0.89 52.43
CA LEU A 5 -9.87 -0.14 52.93
C LEU A 5 -9.53 -1.48 52.28
N THR A 6 -9.66 -2.55 53.05
CA THR A 6 -9.54 -3.93 52.55
C THR A 6 -10.80 -4.73 52.85
N PHE A 7 -11.14 -5.65 51.96
CA PHE A 7 -12.24 -6.60 52.12
C PHE A 7 -11.75 -8.00 51.82
N LYS A 8 -11.90 -8.92 52.77
CA LYS A 8 -11.45 -10.31 52.64
C LYS A 8 -12.54 -11.29 53.08
N ASP A 9 -12.91 -12.20 52.19
CA ASP A 9 -13.77 -13.36 52.45
C ASP A 9 -13.16 -14.63 51.81
N ASP A 10 -13.84 -15.77 51.91
CA ASP A 10 -13.36 -17.06 51.40
C ASP A 10 -13.09 -17.08 49.88
N LYS A 11 -13.60 -16.09 49.12
CA LYS A 11 -13.50 -16.02 47.64
C LYS A 11 -12.87 -14.73 47.11
N SER A 12 -12.68 -13.71 47.92
CA SER A 12 -12.29 -12.34 47.52
C SER A 12 -11.26 -11.75 48.47
N ASP A 13 -10.21 -11.14 47.93
CA ASP A 13 -9.25 -10.31 48.65
C ASP A 13 -9.04 -9.02 47.85
N LYS A 14 -9.66 -7.92 48.30
CA LYS A 14 -9.82 -6.67 47.54
C LYS A 14 -9.37 -5.46 48.35
N PHE A 15 -8.84 -4.47 47.66
CA PHE A 15 -8.55 -3.15 48.22
C PHE A 15 -9.39 -2.06 47.55
N TRP A 16 -9.64 -1.00 48.30
CA TRP A 16 -10.32 0.21 47.84
C TRP A 16 -9.69 1.41 48.54
N ASN A 17 -9.31 2.43 47.80
CA ASN A 17 -8.79 3.68 48.34
C ASN A 17 -9.54 4.87 47.75
N ILE A 18 -9.56 5.97 48.50
CA ILE A 18 -10.05 7.25 48.04
C ILE A 18 -9.10 8.36 48.49
N GLU A 19 -8.77 9.24 47.57
CA GLU A 19 -7.93 10.43 47.76
C GLU A 19 -8.70 11.65 47.26
N VAL A 20 -9.08 12.54 48.18
CA VAL A 20 -9.79 13.79 47.88
C VAL A 20 -8.77 14.93 47.82
N SER A 21 -8.74 15.67 46.70
CA SER A 21 -7.94 16.87 46.47
C SER A 21 -8.87 18.00 46.00
N GLU A 22 -8.99 19.04 46.81
CA GLU A 22 -9.83 20.22 46.53
C GLU A 22 -11.26 19.83 46.10
N ASN A 23 -11.66 20.14 44.87
CA ASN A 23 -12.99 19.91 44.32
C ASN A 23 -13.14 18.55 43.60
N SER A 24 -12.15 17.67 43.69
CA SER A 24 -12.17 16.35 43.04
C SER A 24 -11.75 15.24 44.00
N PHE A 25 -12.15 14.01 43.67
CA PHE A 25 -11.57 12.83 44.32
C PHE A 25 -11.23 11.75 43.32
N ILE A 26 -10.25 10.93 43.70
CA ILE A 26 -9.79 9.77 42.97
C ILE A 26 -10.08 8.52 43.82
N VAL A 27 -10.76 7.55 43.24
CA VAL A 27 -11.03 6.24 43.86
C VAL A 27 -10.24 5.17 43.12
N THR A 28 -9.41 4.40 43.82
CA THR A 28 -8.71 3.23 43.24
C THR A 28 -9.19 1.94 43.88
N TYR A 29 -9.52 0.92 43.10
CA TYR A 29 -9.99 -0.36 43.63
C TYR A 29 -9.50 -1.56 42.81
N GLY A 30 -9.31 -2.70 43.46
CA GLY A 30 -8.82 -3.90 42.78
C GLY A 30 -8.61 -5.08 43.71
N LYS A 31 -8.00 -6.15 43.19
CA LYS A 31 -7.54 -7.28 44.00
C LYS A 31 -6.27 -6.87 44.75
N THR A 32 -6.16 -7.22 46.03
CA THR A 32 -5.00 -6.88 46.87
C THR A 32 -3.70 -7.37 46.22
N GLY A 33 -2.71 -6.48 46.05
CA GLY A 33 -1.42 -6.76 45.37
C GLY A 33 -1.36 -6.42 43.87
N THR A 34 -2.41 -5.82 43.30
CA THR A 34 -2.43 -5.29 41.92
C THR A 34 -2.46 -3.76 41.91
N SER A 35 -2.19 -3.12 40.75
CA SER A 35 -2.28 -1.66 40.61
C SER A 35 -3.71 -1.12 40.72
N GLY A 36 -4.74 -1.97 40.57
CA GLY A 36 -6.15 -1.58 40.62
C GLY A 36 -6.62 -0.76 39.41
N GLN A 37 -7.91 -0.42 39.40
CA GLN A 37 -8.55 0.52 38.48
C GLN A 37 -8.82 1.82 39.22
N THR A 38 -8.70 2.94 38.52
CA THR A 38 -8.89 4.28 39.08
C THR A 38 -10.07 4.98 38.42
N GLN A 39 -10.87 5.70 39.21
CA GLN A 39 -11.96 6.56 38.75
C GLN A 39 -11.83 7.93 39.42
N THR A 40 -11.91 8.99 38.63
CA THR A 40 -11.87 10.38 39.10
C THR A 40 -13.23 11.02 38.96
N LYS A 41 -13.64 11.82 39.95
CA LYS A 41 -14.89 12.58 39.92
C LYS A 41 -14.68 14.00 40.41
N ASN A 42 -15.18 14.96 39.64
CA ASN A 42 -15.05 16.40 39.89
C ASN A 42 -16.39 16.99 40.36
N PHE A 43 -16.33 18.05 41.15
CA PHE A 43 -17.48 18.76 41.71
C PHE A 43 -17.27 20.27 41.64
N ASP A 44 -18.36 21.04 41.63
CA ASP A 44 -18.30 22.51 41.58
C ASP A 44 -17.84 23.13 42.92
N ASP A 45 -17.85 22.37 44.00
CA ASP A 45 -17.62 22.86 45.37
C ASP A 45 -16.92 21.79 46.23
N GLU A 46 -15.92 22.22 46.99
CA GLU A 46 -15.11 21.36 47.86
C GLU A 46 -15.95 20.67 48.94
N LYS A 47 -16.96 21.35 49.51
CA LYS A 47 -17.83 20.73 50.52
C LYS A 47 -18.71 19.64 49.92
N LYS A 48 -19.19 19.81 48.69
CA LYS A 48 -19.93 18.75 47.97
C LYS A 48 -19.01 17.55 47.67
N CYS A 49 -17.76 17.80 47.26
CA CYS A 49 -16.77 16.76 47.00
C CYS A 49 -16.49 15.91 48.26
N LEU A 50 -16.18 16.57 49.38
CA LEU A 50 -15.94 15.91 50.68
C LEU A 50 -17.16 15.10 51.14
N LYS A 51 -18.38 15.66 51.03
CA LYS A 51 -19.61 14.98 51.45
C LYS A 51 -19.87 13.70 50.64
N GLU A 52 -19.62 13.71 49.33
CA GLU A 52 -19.79 12.51 48.50
C GLU A 52 -18.68 11.48 48.76
N ALA A 53 -17.44 11.93 49.01
CA ALA A 53 -16.33 11.04 49.40
C ALA A 53 -16.58 10.33 50.73
N GLU A 54 -17.09 11.04 51.75
CA GLU A 54 -17.48 10.48 53.04
C GLU A 54 -18.64 9.48 52.92
N LYS A 55 -19.61 9.76 52.04
CA LYS A 55 -20.71 8.83 51.73
C LYS A 55 -20.18 7.54 51.12
N LEU A 56 -19.28 7.61 50.14
CA LEU A 56 -18.66 6.43 49.53
C LEU A 56 -17.86 5.61 50.56
N LEU A 57 -17.14 6.29 51.46
CA LEU A 57 -16.45 5.62 52.56
C LEU A 57 -17.43 4.86 53.46
N ALA A 58 -18.51 5.51 53.89
CA ALA A 58 -19.53 4.90 54.75
C ALA A 58 -20.21 3.69 54.09
N GLU A 59 -20.49 3.77 52.78
CA GLU A 59 -21.03 2.64 52.02
C GLU A 59 -20.07 1.43 51.98
N LYS A 60 -18.76 1.66 51.88
CA LYS A 60 -17.76 0.58 51.86
C LYS A 60 -17.62 -0.06 53.24
N LEU A 61 -17.58 0.74 54.30
CA LEU A 61 -17.57 0.23 55.68
C LEU A 61 -18.82 -0.63 55.97
N LYS A 62 -20.00 -0.21 55.49
CA LYS A 62 -21.25 -1.00 55.61
C LYS A 62 -21.21 -2.31 54.83
N LYS A 63 -20.43 -2.38 53.76
CA LYS A 63 -20.21 -3.59 52.94
C LYS A 63 -19.16 -4.54 53.54
N GLY A 64 -18.71 -4.30 54.77
CA GLY A 64 -17.76 -5.15 55.48
C GLY A 64 -16.29 -4.87 55.14
N TYR A 65 -16.00 -3.77 54.44
CA TYR A 65 -14.61 -3.32 54.30
C TYR A 65 -14.12 -2.78 55.64
N VAL A 66 -12.88 -3.09 55.98
CA VAL A 66 -12.23 -2.63 57.21
C VAL A 66 -11.11 -1.65 56.86
N GLU A 67 -10.97 -0.59 57.68
CA GLU A 67 -9.83 0.31 57.60
C GLU A 67 -8.56 -0.46 57.93
N GLY A 68 -7.64 -0.54 56.96
CA GLY A 68 -6.33 -1.13 57.16
C GLY A 68 -5.33 -0.05 57.55
N ASP A 69 -4.52 -0.29 58.58
CA ASP A 69 -3.33 0.52 58.84
C ASP A 69 -2.42 0.46 57.61
N THR A 70 -1.98 1.62 57.13
CA THR A 70 -0.95 1.74 56.11
C THR A 70 0.37 1.15 56.63
N LYS A 71 0.54 -0.18 56.52
CA LYS A 71 1.82 -0.88 56.70
C LYS A 71 2.47 -1.15 55.35
N THR A 72 3.35 -0.23 54.99
CA THR A 72 4.76 -0.50 54.68
C THR A 72 5.12 -1.98 54.50
N SER A 73 5.38 -2.40 53.26
CA SER A 73 6.19 -3.59 52.99
C SER A 73 7.65 -3.22 53.15
N SER A 74 8.25 -3.69 54.24
CA SER A 74 9.69 -3.63 54.50
C SER A 74 10.45 -4.43 53.43
N GLN A 75 11.15 -3.74 52.53
CA GLN A 75 12.40 -4.27 52.01
C GLN A 75 13.49 -4.03 53.06
N LYS A 76 14.31 -5.06 53.24
CA LYS A 76 15.39 -5.19 54.22
C LYS A 76 16.21 -3.91 54.39
N GLU A 77 16.55 -3.66 55.66
CA GLU A 77 17.63 -2.76 56.08
C GLU A 77 18.88 -2.97 55.22
N THR A 78 19.19 -1.97 54.41
CA THR A 78 20.55 -1.44 54.38
C THR A 78 20.49 -0.09 55.07
N THR A 79 21.14 -0.04 56.22
CA THR A 79 21.21 1.10 57.09
C THR A 79 21.86 2.28 56.38
N SER A 80 21.33 3.47 56.66
CA SER A 80 21.84 4.83 56.42
C SER A 80 21.51 5.51 55.07
N ALA A 81 21.00 6.75 55.23
CA ALA A 81 20.78 7.82 54.26
C ALA A 81 19.45 7.84 53.46
N GLN A 82 18.30 8.07 54.12
CA GLN A 82 17.14 8.66 53.41
C GLN A 82 16.13 9.46 54.24
N THR A 83 16.42 9.77 55.51
CA THR A 83 15.65 10.70 56.34
C THR A 83 16.20 12.13 56.35
N GLN A 84 16.97 12.51 55.31
CA GLN A 84 17.68 13.80 55.26
C GLN A 84 17.23 14.72 54.10
N ALA A 85 16.54 14.20 53.08
CA ALA A 85 16.27 14.94 51.83
C ALA A 85 15.03 15.87 51.85
N SER A 86 14.02 15.64 52.70
CA SER A 86 12.79 16.45 52.67
C SER A 86 12.91 17.84 53.30
N GLY A 87 13.97 18.10 54.08
CA GLY A 87 14.25 19.41 54.67
C GLY A 87 15.30 20.23 53.91
N ASP A 88 16.08 19.59 53.05
CA ASP A 88 17.27 20.20 52.44
C ASP A 88 16.90 21.20 51.33
N PHE A 89 15.96 20.86 50.47
CA PHE A 89 15.48 21.76 49.41
C PHE A 89 14.75 22.99 49.97
N LEU A 90 13.95 22.84 51.03
CA LEU A 90 13.27 23.97 51.68
C LEU A 90 14.27 24.96 52.31
N LYS A 91 15.43 24.46 52.78
CA LYS A 91 16.49 25.31 53.30
C LYS A 91 17.15 26.10 52.16
N GLU A 92 17.53 25.42 51.08
CA GLU A 92 18.06 26.06 49.87
C GLU A 92 17.11 27.16 49.35
N TRP A 93 15.82 26.85 49.23
CA TRP A 93 14.85 27.83 48.70
C TRP A 93 14.61 29.02 49.63
N LYS A 94 14.69 28.81 50.97
CA LYS A 94 14.66 29.92 51.93
C LYS A 94 15.88 30.83 51.78
N GLU A 95 17.04 30.26 51.50
CA GLU A 95 18.26 31.04 51.25
C GLU A 95 18.14 31.86 49.97
N VAL A 96 17.62 31.26 48.89
CA VAL A 96 17.34 31.97 47.62
C VAL A 96 16.31 33.09 47.81
N ALA A 97 15.18 32.82 48.48
CA ALA A 97 14.12 33.82 48.70
C ALA A 97 14.55 35.00 49.56
N ASN A 98 15.50 34.80 50.49
CA ASN A 98 16.05 35.85 51.35
C ASN A 98 17.40 36.40 50.83
N SER A 99 17.79 36.06 49.59
CA SER A 99 19.09 36.46 49.06
C SER A 99 19.20 37.96 48.87
N LYS A 100 20.40 38.50 49.13
CA LYS A 100 20.77 39.89 48.82
C LYS A 100 21.05 40.11 47.32
N ASP A 101 21.39 39.04 46.61
CA ASP A 101 21.64 39.03 45.16
C ASP A 101 20.70 37.99 44.52
N LEU A 102 19.41 38.32 44.59
CA LEU A 102 18.30 37.44 44.21
C LEU A 102 18.48 36.89 42.79
N GLN A 103 18.82 37.75 41.83
CA GLN A 103 18.95 37.38 40.43
C GLN A 103 20.07 36.36 40.24
N SER A 104 21.27 36.60 40.80
CA SER A 104 22.40 35.67 40.71
C SER A 104 22.06 34.31 41.33
N ASP A 105 21.42 34.28 42.50
CA ASP A 105 21.12 33.02 43.18
C ASP A 105 19.99 32.24 42.50
N LEU A 106 19.01 32.93 41.89
CA LEU A 106 18.02 32.29 41.02
C LEU A 106 18.66 31.71 39.76
N VAL A 107 19.61 32.42 39.12
CA VAL A 107 20.35 31.89 37.97
C VAL A 107 21.11 30.61 38.34
N LYS A 108 21.77 30.58 39.50
CA LYS A 108 22.45 29.36 39.99
C LYS A 108 21.46 28.23 40.24
N HIS A 109 20.33 28.54 40.88
CA HIS A 109 19.31 27.54 41.23
C HIS A 109 18.68 26.90 39.99
N PHE A 110 18.29 27.70 38.99
CA PHE A 110 17.61 27.25 37.78
C PHE A 110 18.56 26.86 36.63
N ARG A 111 19.88 26.85 36.86
CA ARG A 111 20.88 26.54 35.82
C ARG A 111 20.69 25.17 35.18
N TYR A 112 20.08 24.22 35.89
CA TYR A 112 19.81 22.88 35.39
C TYR A 112 18.84 22.85 34.19
N LEU A 113 18.07 23.93 33.97
CA LEU A 113 17.21 24.07 32.78
C LEU A 113 18.00 24.31 31.50
N ALA A 114 19.24 24.82 31.58
CA ALA A 114 20.13 24.91 30.42
C ALA A 114 20.76 23.52 30.15
N ASP A 115 19.89 22.56 29.81
CA ASP A 115 20.25 21.15 29.58
C ASP A 115 20.67 20.86 28.13
N SER A 116 20.79 21.90 27.30
CA SER A 116 21.31 21.84 25.94
C SER A 116 22.42 22.90 25.76
N PRO A 117 23.45 22.64 24.93
CA PRO A 117 24.57 23.57 24.76
C PRO A 117 24.14 24.97 24.30
N GLY A 118 24.61 26.01 24.99
CA GLY A 118 24.39 27.41 24.61
C GLY A 118 23.17 28.06 25.26
N PHE A 119 22.42 27.33 26.09
CA PHE A 119 21.25 27.85 26.82
C PHE A 119 21.59 28.50 28.17
N GLU A 120 22.83 28.38 28.63
CA GLU A 120 23.28 28.97 29.90
C GLU A 120 23.07 30.49 29.98
N PRO A 121 23.34 31.29 28.93
CA PRO A 121 23.08 32.73 28.94
C PRO A 121 21.57 33.07 29.03
N ILE A 122 20.68 32.20 28.55
CA ILE A 122 19.23 32.43 28.54
C ILE A 122 18.68 32.41 29.96
N VAL A 123 19.15 31.47 30.81
CA VAL A 123 18.79 31.45 32.23
C VAL A 123 19.13 32.79 32.89
N GLY A 124 20.33 33.32 32.61
CA GLY A 124 20.74 34.65 33.06
C GLY A 124 19.74 35.74 32.66
N LYS A 125 19.42 35.80 31.37
CA LYS A 125 18.50 36.79 30.80
C LYS A 125 17.10 36.74 31.41
N ILE A 126 16.55 35.55 31.65
CA ILE A 126 15.23 35.41 32.27
C ILE A 126 15.25 35.96 33.71
N PHE A 127 16.21 35.52 34.53
CA PHE A 127 16.22 35.86 35.95
C PHE A 127 16.78 37.27 36.25
N GLU A 128 17.41 37.96 35.30
CA GLU A 128 17.66 39.43 35.36
C GLU A 128 16.35 40.24 35.56
N HIS A 129 15.21 39.67 35.14
CA HIS A 129 13.88 40.28 35.28
C HIS A 129 13.16 39.87 36.55
N ALA A 130 13.73 39.01 37.40
CA ALA A 130 13.13 38.62 38.67
C ALA A 130 13.13 39.77 39.68
N THR A 131 12.02 39.97 40.37
CA THR A 131 11.81 41.04 41.36
C THR A 131 11.63 40.52 42.78
N GLU A 132 11.04 39.34 42.93
CA GLU A 132 10.72 38.75 44.22
C GLU A 132 10.76 37.22 44.09
N ALA A 133 11.28 36.53 45.12
CA ALA A 133 11.05 35.10 45.30
C ALA A 133 10.48 34.85 46.69
N LYS A 134 9.45 34.01 46.77
CA LYS A 134 8.79 33.68 48.04
C LYS A 134 8.43 32.21 48.09
N LEU A 135 8.23 31.72 49.32
CA LEU A 135 7.75 30.38 49.57
C LEU A 135 6.25 30.39 49.85
N SER A 136 5.53 29.47 49.22
CA SER A 136 4.13 29.19 49.53
C SER A 136 3.97 27.68 49.72
N GLY A 137 3.91 27.23 50.97
CA GLY A 137 3.95 25.80 51.30
C GLY A 137 5.24 25.14 50.77
N ASN A 138 5.09 24.15 49.90
CA ASN A 138 6.19 23.42 49.26
C ASN A 138 6.49 23.91 47.84
N GLN A 139 6.24 25.18 47.55
CA GLN A 139 6.51 25.80 46.27
C GLN A 139 7.39 27.04 46.42
N LEU A 140 8.33 27.20 45.48
CA LEU A 140 9.09 28.42 45.26
C LEU A 140 8.40 29.23 44.17
N ILE A 141 8.00 30.44 44.48
CA ILE A 141 7.28 31.35 43.57
C ILE A 141 8.19 32.52 43.26
N VAL A 142 8.52 32.71 41.99
CA VAL A 142 9.35 33.82 41.49
C VAL A 142 8.49 34.76 40.67
N LYS A 143 8.48 36.05 41.02
CA LYS A 143 7.79 37.10 40.27
C LYS A 143 8.76 37.88 39.41
N PHE A 144 8.28 38.32 38.25
CA PHE A 144 9.05 39.06 37.26
C PHE A 144 8.49 40.47 37.05
N LYS A 145 9.33 41.38 36.51
CA LYS A 145 8.99 42.80 36.27
C LYS A 145 7.72 43.01 35.44
N ASN A 146 7.42 42.11 34.51
CA ASN A 146 6.23 42.13 33.64
C ASN A 146 4.96 41.62 34.35
N GLY A 147 5.02 41.30 35.64
CA GLY A 147 3.90 40.79 36.44
C GLY A 147 3.70 39.28 36.34
N LYS A 148 4.45 38.57 35.49
CA LYS A 148 4.38 37.12 35.36
C LYS A 148 5.03 36.41 36.55
N THR A 149 4.64 35.16 36.75
CA THR A 149 5.11 34.33 37.87
C THR A 149 5.56 32.97 37.37
N LEU A 150 6.69 32.48 37.88
CA LEU A 150 7.13 31.10 37.74
C LEU A 150 6.99 30.39 39.09
N THR A 151 6.20 29.33 39.11
CA THR A 151 5.96 28.48 40.28
C THR A 151 6.71 27.17 40.12
N ALA A 152 7.56 26.85 41.08
CA ALA A 152 8.38 25.65 41.09
C ALA A 152 7.95 24.72 42.23
N ALA A 153 7.51 23.52 41.89
CA ALA A 153 7.08 22.50 42.85
C ALA A 153 8.27 21.79 43.51
N SER A 154 8.03 21.09 44.62
CA SER A 154 9.06 20.30 45.31
C SER A 154 9.70 19.25 44.38
N PRO A 155 10.94 18.80 44.67
CA PRO A 155 11.56 17.67 43.98
C PRO A 155 10.62 16.47 43.80
N GLY A 156 10.57 15.93 42.59
CA GLY A 156 9.85 14.69 42.27
C GLY A 156 10.69 13.44 42.51
N ASN A 157 10.09 12.27 42.31
CA ASN A 157 10.80 10.99 42.31
C ASN A 157 11.03 10.51 40.87
N PRO A 158 12.26 10.54 40.33
CA PRO A 158 12.58 10.09 38.97
C PRO A 158 12.17 8.65 38.68
N ASN A 159 12.12 7.79 39.70
CA ASN A 159 11.70 6.40 39.54
C ASN A 159 10.23 6.26 39.11
N SER A 160 9.42 7.30 39.29
CA SER A 160 8.04 7.37 38.81
C SER A 160 7.93 7.69 37.31
N TYR A 161 9.05 8.04 36.66
CA TYR A 161 9.10 8.55 35.28
C TYR A 161 10.04 7.75 34.37
N LYS A 162 10.31 6.47 34.66
CA LYS A 162 11.33 5.63 33.97
C LYS A 162 11.27 5.59 32.44
N LYS A 163 10.13 5.92 31.81
CA LYS A 163 10.00 5.99 30.35
C LYS A 163 10.55 7.30 29.76
N PHE A 164 10.65 8.36 30.56
CA PHE A 164 11.10 9.68 30.11
C PHE A 164 12.63 9.74 29.90
N PRO A 165 13.11 10.66 29.05
CA PRO A 165 14.54 10.83 28.78
C PRO A 165 15.35 11.26 30.01
N LYS A 166 16.68 11.04 29.97
CA LYS A 166 17.55 11.29 31.13
C LYS A 166 17.61 12.78 31.49
N SER A 167 17.58 13.68 30.50
CA SER A 167 17.49 15.12 30.72
C SER A 167 16.27 15.47 31.58
N PHE A 168 15.07 15.02 31.19
CA PHE A 168 13.83 15.21 31.94
C PHE A 168 13.91 14.68 33.37
N LEU A 169 14.47 13.48 33.58
CA LEU A 169 14.62 12.92 34.92
C LEU A 169 15.45 13.83 35.84
N LYS A 170 16.52 14.46 35.33
CA LYS A 170 17.34 15.42 36.09
C LYS A 170 16.54 16.70 36.44
N LEU A 171 15.64 17.14 35.57
CA LEU A 171 14.75 18.27 35.87
C LEU A 171 13.80 17.93 37.02
N ILE A 172 13.19 16.74 36.96
CA ILE A 172 12.24 16.25 37.97
C ILE A 172 12.91 16.05 39.34
N GLU A 173 14.19 15.70 39.39
CA GLU A 173 14.98 15.66 40.64
C GLU A 173 15.06 17.03 41.33
N LYS A 174 14.94 18.13 40.58
CA LYS A 174 14.95 19.49 41.12
C LYS A 174 13.55 19.98 41.41
N HIS A 175 12.65 19.85 40.44
CA HIS A 175 11.25 20.25 40.59
C HIS A 175 10.35 19.29 39.82
N SER A 176 9.35 18.72 40.49
CA SER A 176 8.40 17.82 39.82
C SER A 176 7.60 18.50 38.71
N THR A 177 7.40 19.82 38.85
CA THR A 177 6.67 20.67 37.91
C THR A 177 7.22 22.09 37.99
N LEU A 178 7.34 22.77 36.85
CA LEU A 178 7.49 24.23 36.74
C LEU A 178 6.30 24.79 35.96
N LYS A 179 5.70 25.87 36.46
CA LYS A 179 4.45 26.39 35.92
C LYS A 179 4.37 27.91 35.89
N THR A 180 3.83 28.45 34.81
CA THR A 180 3.34 29.83 34.69
C THR A 180 1.81 29.83 34.58
N ASP A 181 1.19 30.97 34.25
CA ASP A 181 -0.25 31.02 34.02
C ASP A 181 -0.68 30.28 32.74
N ARG A 182 0.25 30.07 31.79
CA ARG A 182 -0.02 29.42 30.51
C ARG A 182 0.72 28.11 30.30
N LEU A 183 1.92 27.98 30.85
CA LEU A 183 2.87 26.94 30.52
C LEU A 183 3.15 26.02 31.70
N GLU A 184 3.17 24.71 31.48
CA GLU A 184 3.49 23.73 32.51
C GLU A 184 4.49 22.68 32.01
N LEU A 185 5.70 22.70 32.58
CA LEU A 185 6.72 21.67 32.41
C LEU A 185 6.54 20.62 33.51
N GLY A 186 6.36 19.36 33.12
CA GLY A 186 6.13 18.24 34.02
C GLY A 186 5.51 17.07 33.27
N LYS A 187 5.08 16.01 33.97
CA LYS A 187 4.34 14.94 33.30
C LYS A 187 2.89 15.38 33.08
N TYR A 188 2.49 15.51 31.82
CA TYR A 188 1.12 15.79 31.44
C TYR A 188 0.43 14.58 30.79
N TYR A 189 -0.91 14.56 30.82
CA TYR A 189 -1.70 13.55 30.11
C TYR A 189 -2.04 14.08 28.72
N PHE A 190 -1.53 13.42 27.69
CA PHE A 190 -1.84 13.73 26.30
C PHE A 190 -3.04 12.90 25.85
N ASP A 191 -4.09 13.57 25.37
CA ASP A 191 -5.27 12.91 24.82
C ASP A 191 -4.98 12.43 23.39
N PHE A 192 -4.44 11.22 23.28
CA PHE A 192 -4.12 10.62 21.99
C PHE A 192 -5.36 10.14 21.22
N ASP A 193 -6.49 9.93 21.91
CA ASP A 193 -7.67 9.28 21.34
C ASP A 193 -8.44 10.19 20.37
N ILE A 194 -8.06 11.47 20.26
CA ILE A 194 -8.62 12.42 19.29
C ILE A 194 -8.00 12.29 17.89
N PHE A 195 -6.91 11.51 17.74
CA PHE A 195 -6.19 11.33 16.48
C PHE A 195 -6.51 9.98 15.85
N ASP A 196 -6.78 9.97 14.54
CA ASP A 196 -7.16 8.81 13.74
C ASP A 196 -6.07 8.44 12.71
N GLU A 197 -6.21 7.28 12.06
CA GLU A 197 -5.31 6.83 10.99
C GLU A 197 -5.26 7.86 9.85
N GLY A 198 -4.05 8.30 9.49
CA GLY A 198 -3.82 9.42 8.56
C GLY A 198 -3.45 10.73 9.26
N ASP A 199 -3.70 10.87 10.56
CA ASP A 199 -3.15 11.98 11.33
C ASP A 199 -1.66 11.78 11.61
N ARG A 200 -0.87 12.84 11.44
CA ARG A 200 0.59 12.80 11.64
C ARG A 200 0.97 12.26 13.03
N VAL A 201 0.23 12.63 14.08
CA VAL A 201 0.45 12.14 15.44
C VAL A 201 0.16 10.64 15.54
N TYR A 202 -0.95 10.17 14.94
CA TYR A 202 -1.30 8.76 14.93
C TYR A 202 -0.25 7.92 14.23
N ASP A 203 0.15 8.34 13.02
CA ASP A 203 1.10 7.66 12.17
C ASP A 203 2.50 7.62 12.80
N THR A 204 2.93 8.72 13.42
CA THR A 204 4.24 8.81 14.09
C THR A 204 4.36 7.79 15.22
N PHE A 205 3.26 7.52 15.94
CA PHE A 205 3.24 6.60 17.07
C PHE A 205 2.67 5.22 16.72
N ASP A 206 2.35 4.94 15.45
CA ASP A 206 1.78 3.67 14.99
C ASP A 206 0.54 3.27 15.83
N GLY A 207 -0.33 4.26 16.10
CA GLY A 207 -1.55 4.11 16.90
C GLY A 207 -1.33 3.77 18.38
N LYS A 208 -0.11 3.85 18.91
CA LYS A 208 0.23 3.39 20.27
C LYS A 208 0.27 4.54 21.30
N ALA A 209 -0.91 4.93 21.80
CA ALA A 209 -1.06 5.93 22.88
C ALA A 209 -0.13 5.70 24.09
N SER A 210 0.11 4.44 24.49
CA SER A 210 0.94 4.09 25.66
C SER A 210 2.44 4.46 25.55
N ASN A 211 2.88 4.86 24.35
CA ASN A 211 4.24 5.30 24.05
C ASN A 211 4.39 6.83 24.04
N VAL A 212 3.29 7.56 24.09
CA VAL A 212 3.31 9.02 24.07
C VAL A 212 3.72 9.55 25.44
N LEU A 213 4.70 10.43 25.45
CA LEU A 213 5.24 11.06 26.64
C LEU A 213 5.19 12.58 26.44
N CYS A 214 4.30 13.25 27.17
CA CYS A 214 4.14 14.71 27.12
C CYS A 214 4.83 15.36 28.33
N PRO A 215 6.00 16.00 28.14
CA PRO A 215 6.68 16.73 29.19
C PRO A 215 6.29 18.22 29.32
N LEU A 216 5.56 18.81 28.37
CA LEU A 216 5.28 20.24 28.36
C LEU A 216 3.93 20.53 27.70
N HIS A 217 3.12 21.35 28.34
CA HIS A 217 1.74 21.64 27.95
C HIS A 217 1.41 23.14 28.11
N TYR A 218 0.65 23.68 27.17
CA TYR A 218 0.02 25.00 27.26
C TYR A 218 -1.48 24.89 27.55
N THR A 219 -2.02 25.86 28.29
CA THR A 219 -3.45 25.94 28.60
C THR A 219 -4.38 26.13 27.38
N ASP A 220 -3.84 26.46 26.21
CA ASP A 220 -4.56 26.51 24.92
C ASP A 220 -4.57 25.17 24.17
N ASN A 221 -4.24 24.08 24.88
CA ASN A 221 -4.08 22.71 24.38
C ASN A 221 -2.83 22.47 23.53
N SER A 222 -1.93 23.43 23.33
CA SER A 222 -0.67 23.12 22.64
C SER A 222 0.18 22.19 23.50
N ASP A 223 0.58 21.04 22.95
CA ASP A 223 1.30 19.98 23.64
C ASP A 223 2.66 19.71 22.98
N TRP A 224 3.66 19.33 23.77
CA TRP A 224 4.95 18.92 23.26
C TRP A 224 5.23 17.50 23.73
N ILE A 225 5.41 16.59 22.79
CA ILE A 225 5.60 15.16 23.05
C ILE A 225 6.96 14.68 22.56
N TYR A 226 7.54 13.67 23.20
CA TYR A 226 8.79 13.09 22.71
C TYR A 226 8.58 12.23 21.46
N HIS A 227 9.35 12.49 20.41
CA HIS A 227 9.33 11.70 19.18
C HIS A 227 9.80 10.26 19.46
N PRO A 228 9.14 9.23 18.92
CA PRO A 228 9.49 7.83 19.23
C PRO A 228 10.81 7.33 18.62
N THR A 229 11.43 8.09 17.71
CA THR A 229 12.54 7.62 16.85
C THR A 229 13.57 8.70 16.56
N GLU A 230 13.15 9.93 16.18
CA GLU A 230 14.07 11.04 15.98
C GLU A 230 14.74 11.45 17.30
N LYS A 231 16.02 11.83 17.20
CA LYS A 231 16.87 12.17 18.34
C LYS A 231 17.64 13.45 18.07
N ASN A 232 18.04 14.13 19.15
CA ASN A 232 18.97 15.25 19.11
C ASN A 232 20.44 14.79 19.09
N LYS A 233 21.39 15.75 19.05
CA LYS A 233 22.84 15.49 19.01
C LYS A 233 23.37 14.76 20.25
N GLU A 234 22.62 14.80 21.36
CA GLU A 234 22.96 14.11 22.62
C GLU A 234 22.35 12.70 22.70
N GLY A 235 21.61 12.28 21.65
CA GLY A 235 20.99 10.96 21.56
C GLY A 235 19.69 10.83 22.36
N GLU A 236 19.13 11.92 22.87
CA GLU A 236 17.82 11.98 23.50
C GLU A 236 16.71 12.23 22.46
N PRO A 237 15.46 11.79 22.69
CA PRO A 237 14.38 11.99 21.73
C PRO A 237 14.17 13.47 21.37
N ALA A 238 13.95 13.76 20.09
CA ALA A 238 13.50 15.07 19.64
C ALA A 238 12.10 15.37 20.20
N ILE A 239 11.73 16.65 20.29
CA ILE A 239 10.46 17.08 20.86
C ILE A 239 9.55 17.53 19.73
N PHE A 240 8.37 16.93 19.65
CA PHE A 240 7.37 17.17 18.62
C PHE A 240 6.25 18.07 19.17
N PRO A 241 6.08 19.29 18.62
CA PRO A 241 4.95 20.16 18.97
C PRO A 241 3.67 19.66 18.30
N VAL A 242 2.58 19.65 19.07
CA VAL A 242 1.21 19.31 18.67
C VAL A 242 0.34 20.52 18.99
N ILE A 243 0.01 21.31 17.97
CA ILE A 243 -0.77 22.55 18.12
C ILE A 243 -2.11 22.33 17.44
N HIS A 244 -3.21 22.34 18.19
CA HIS A 244 -4.55 21.99 17.68
C HIS A 244 -5.13 23.01 16.67
N GLU A 245 -4.47 24.15 16.45
CA GLU A 245 -4.96 25.22 15.55
C GLU A 245 -4.14 25.38 14.26
N LEU A 246 -3.09 24.57 14.03
CA LEU A 246 -2.24 24.67 12.84
C LEU A 246 -2.22 23.34 12.08
N GLU A 247 -2.83 23.33 10.89
CA GLU A 247 -2.70 22.28 9.86
C GLU A 247 -1.30 22.26 9.20
N ASP A 248 -0.40 23.17 9.59
CA ASP A 248 0.92 23.31 8.98
C ASP A 248 1.98 22.40 9.63
N GLU A 249 2.91 21.93 8.80
CA GLU A 249 4.04 21.05 9.13
C GLU A 249 5.00 21.66 10.16
N ILE A 250 4.66 21.59 11.45
CA ILE A 250 5.62 22.01 12.49
C ILE A 250 6.71 20.94 12.62
N ASN A 251 7.96 21.37 12.54
CA ASN A 251 9.12 20.49 12.62
C ASN A 251 9.47 20.13 14.07
N PRO A 252 10.03 18.94 14.33
CA PRO A 252 10.57 18.61 15.64
C PRO A 252 11.65 19.60 16.09
N VAL A 253 11.70 19.84 17.39
CA VAL A 253 12.74 20.61 18.06
C VAL A 253 13.82 19.66 18.58
N TYR A 254 15.08 20.02 18.35
CA TYR A 254 16.24 19.17 18.64
C TYR A 254 17.04 19.59 19.88
N CYS A 255 16.48 20.41 20.76
CA CYS A 255 17.03 20.62 22.11
C CYS A 255 16.34 19.69 23.12
N ASN A 256 16.95 19.54 24.30
CA ASN A 256 16.28 18.90 25.43
C ASN A 256 15.17 19.80 25.99
N ILE A 257 14.34 19.23 26.85
CA ILE A 257 13.10 19.87 27.28
C ILE A 257 13.32 21.06 28.22
N GLY A 258 14.39 21.08 29.01
CA GLY A 258 14.72 22.23 29.85
C GLY A 258 15.04 23.46 28.98
N ALA A 259 15.85 23.27 27.95
CA ALA A 259 16.18 24.29 26.97
C ALA A 259 14.94 24.79 26.23
N LEU A 260 14.06 23.88 25.79
CA LEU A 260 12.78 24.27 25.17
C LEU A 260 11.91 25.09 26.13
N PHE A 261 11.80 24.67 27.39
CA PHE A 261 11.06 25.42 28.40
C PHE A 261 11.61 26.84 28.59
N LEU A 262 12.94 27.03 28.56
CA LEU A 262 13.53 28.37 28.60
C LEU A 262 13.16 29.22 27.38
N GLN A 263 13.08 28.63 26.17
CA GLN A 263 12.61 29.35 24.99
C GLN A 263 11.16 29.81 25.18
N GLN A 264 10.29 28.89 25.59
CA GLN A 264 8.87 29.18 25.82
C GLN A 264 8.66 30.24 26.92
N LEU A 265 9.51 30.24 27.96
CA LEU A 265 9.51 31.30 28.96
C LEU A 265 9.95 32.66 28.40
N CYS A 266 10.98 32.71 27.56
CA CYS A 266 11.38 33.96 26.90
C CYS A 266 10.26 34.52 26.03
N ASP A 267 9.57 33.66 25.29
CA ASP A 267 8.44 34.03 24.45
C ASP A 267 7.26 34.53 25.32
N GLU A 268 6.87 33.79 26.36
CA GLU A 268 5.77 34.19 27.25
C GLU A 268 6.07 35.49 28.02
N PHE A 269 7.33 35.70 28.40
CA PHE A 269 7.74 36.86 29.20
C PHE A 269 8.17 38.06 28.34
N GLU A 270 8.13 37.92 27.01
CA GLU A 270 8.53 38.94 26.03
C GLU A 270 9.99 39.40 26.24
N ILE A 271 10.89 38.44 26.47
CA ILE A 271 12.32 38.69 26.71
C ILE A 271 13.09 38.49 25.41
N GLU A 272 13.61 39.58 24.83
CA GLU A 272 14.48 39.51 23.66
C GLU A 272 15.83 38.88 24.01
N VAL A 273 16.06 37.67 23.51
CA VAL A 273 17.34 36.97 23.62
C VAL A 273 17.61 36.19 22.34
N LYS A 274 18.89 36.11 21.95
CA LYS A 274 19.31 35.27 20.82
C LYS A 274 19.25 33.80 21.25
N ILE A 275 18.23 33.09 20.78
CA ILE A 275 18.10 31.65 20.98
C ILE A 275 19.15 30.91 20.13
N PRO A 276 19.92 29.96 20.70
CA PRO A 276 20.80 29.09 19.93
C PRO A 276 20.03 28.35 18.84
N VAL A 277 20.54 28.38 17.61
CA VAL A 277 20.00 27.57 16.52
C VAL A 277 20.44 26.12 16.76
N VAL A 278 19.48 25.26 17.11
CA VAL A 278 19.73 23.83 17.30
C VAL A 278 19.30 23.10 16.03
N GLU A 279 20.25 22.87 15.14
CA GLU A 279 20.01 22.14 13.90
C GLU A 279 19.66 20.68 14.15
N ARG A 280 18.74 20.14 13.34
CA ARG A 280 18.53 18.70 13.17
C ARG A 280 19.89 18.02 13.04
N PRO A 281 20.22 17.00 13.85
CA PRO A 281 21.45 16.26 13.67
C PRO A 281 21.53 15.75 12.23
N ALA A 282 22.71 15.81 11.62
CA ALA A 282 22.93 15.22 10.31
C ALA A 282 22.44 13.77 10.37
N ASP A 283 21.41 13.48 9.59
CA ASP A 283 20.73 12.22 9.65
C ASP A 283 21.71 11.18 9.06
N SER A 284 22.36 10.40 9.93
CA SER A 284 23.35 9.40 9.50
C SER A 284 22.73 8.36 8.56
N PHE A 285 21.39 8.28 8.55
CA PHE A 285 20.63 7.52 7.57
C PHE A 285 20.28 8.29 6.30
N ALA A 286 20.16 9.62 6.32
CA ALA A 286 19.98 10.38 5.08
C ALA A 286 21.22 10.31 4.19
N GLU A 287 22.42 10.30 4.77
CA GLU A 287 23.65 10.11 4.00
C GLU A 287 23.70 8.70 3.38
N SER A 288 23.27 7.66 4.12
CA SER A 288 23.22 6.28 3.59
C SER A 288 22.10 6.07 2.56
N LYS A 289 20.94 6.70 2.71
CA LYS A 289 19.80 6.66 1.76
C LYS A 289 20.09 7.43 0.47
N THR A 290 20.73 8.60 0.61
CA THR A 290 21.20 9.38 -0.55
C THR A 290 22.31 8.62 -1.28
N THR A 291 23.23 8.00 -0.53
CA THR A 291 24.26 7.12 -1.10
C THR A 291 23.65 5.91 -1.80
N TRP A 292 22.62 5.28 -1.23
CA TRP A 292 21.88 4.19 -1.88
C TRP A 292 21.30 4.65 -3.23
N TRP A 293 20.57 5.77 -3.26
CA TRP A 293 19.98 6.30 -4.50
C TRP A 293 21.04 6.61 -5.55
N ASN A 294 22.13 7.27 -5.14
CA ASN A 294 23.21 7.64 -6.04
C ASN A 294 23.90 6.42 -6.67
N ASN A 295 23.99 5.31 -5.93
CA ASN A 295 24.59 4.06 -6.39
C ASN A 295 23.66 3.20 -7.26
N LEU A 296 22.38 3.57 -7.42
CA LEU A 296 21.49 2.90 -8.37
C LEU A 296 21.91 3.17 -9.81
N SER A 297 21.75 2.16 -10.66
CA SER A 297 21.88 2.34 -12.11
C SER A 297 20.77 3.25 -12.65
N ASP A 298 21.00 3.84 -13.82
CA ASP A 298 19.99 4.69 -14.47
C ASP A 298 18.70 3.91 -14.77
N ALA A 299 18.81 2.62 -15.11
CA ALA A 299 17.65 1.74 -15.29
C ALA A 299 16.83 1.61 -14.01
N TRP A 300 17.47 1.47 -12.84
CA TRP A 300 16.78 1.44 -11.54
C TRP A 300 16.14 2.78 -11.21
N LYS A 301 16.87 3.89 -11.37
CA LYS A 301 16.34 5.24 -11.11
C LYS A 301 15.13 5.53 -11.98
N GLN A 302 15.21 5.26 -13.28
CA GLN A 302 14.10 5.45 -14.20
C GLN A 302 12.91 4.58 -13.82
N THR A 303 13.14 3.30 -13.53
CA THR A 303 12.05 2.39 -13.18
C THR A 303 11.33 2.83 -11.91
N LEU A 304 12.07 3.32 -10.91
CA LEU A 304 11.50 3.83 -9.67
C LEU A 304 10.71 5.13 -9.86
N ARG A 305 11.14 6.03 -10.77
CA ARG A 305 10.34 7.22 -11.14
C ARG A 305 9.00 6.83 -11.77
N ASN A 306 9.02 5.87 -12.69
CA ASN A 306 7.82 5.40 -13.40
C ASN A 306 6.79 4.69 -12.49
N GLN A 307 7.07 4.50 -11.20
CA GLN A 307 6.08 3.99 -10.25
C GLN A 307 5.14 5.09 -9.73
N PHE A 308 5.43 6.37 -9.99
CA PHE A 308 4.70 7.52 -9.47
C PHE A 308 4.16 8.40 -10.60
N GLU A 309 3.13 9.20 -10.30
CA GLU A 309 2.47 10.05 -11.31
C GLU A 309 3.35 11.17 -11.85
N ASP A 310 4.24 11.71 -11.01
CA ASP A 310 5.20 12.75 -11.39
C ASP A 310 6.55 12.12 -11.74
N GLU A 311 6.74 11.79 -13.03
CA GLU A 311 7.95 11.14 -13.53
C GLU A 311 9.18 12.07 -13.54
N GLU A 312 8.98 13.40 -13.51
CA GLU A 312 10.04 14.41 -13.51
C GLU A 312 10.68 14.54 -12.12
N LYS A 313 9.90 14.32 -11.06
CA LYS A 313 10.37 14.42 -9.67
C LYS A 313 11.08 13.14 -9.22
N GLU A 314 12.26 13.29 -8.60
CA GLU A 314 12.95 12.18 -7.96
C GLU A 314 12.16 11.65 -6.76
N PRO A 315 11.75 10.37 -6.75
CA PRO A 315 11.11 9.80 -5.57
C PRO A 315 12.14 9.66 -4.45
N THR A 316 11.74 10.04 -3.23
CA THR A 316 12.60 9.86 -2.06
C THR A 316 12.60 8.40 -1.62
N PHE A 317 13.62 7.98 -0.86
CA PHE A 317 13.64 6.64 -0.25
C PHE A 317 12.35 6.35 0.54
N GLU A 318 11.86 7.33 1.30
CA GLU A 318 10.63 7.20 2.08
C GLU A 318 9.37 7.02 1.22
N THR A 319 9.31 7.73 0.09
CA THR A 319 8.24 7.58 -0.90
C THR A 319 8.27 6.19 -1.53
N ILE A 320 9.45 5.64 -1.82
CA ILE A 320 9.58 4.28 -2.36
C ILE A 320 9.10 3.23 -1.35
N LEU A 321 9.31 3.46 -0.05
CA LEU A 321 8.85 2.56 1.01
C LEU A 321 7.32 2.48 1.14
N THR A 322 6.55 3.31 0.43
CA THR A 322 5.07 3.22 0.40
C THR A 322 4.56 2.29 -0.69
N LEU A 323 5.42 1.79 -1.59
CA LEU A 323 5.00 0.92 -2.69
C LEU A 323 4.60 -0.46 -2.19
N GLU A 324 3.35 -0.85 -2.49
CA GLU A 324 2.86 -2.23 -2.32
C GLU A 324 3.10 -3.08 -3.58
N LYS A 325 3.26 -2.41 -4.73
CA LYS A 325 3.44 -3.04 -6.04
C LYS A 325 4.64 -2.40 -6.73
N LEU A 326 5.56 -3.23 -7.22
CA LEU A 326 6.74 -2.78 -7.94
C LEU A 326 6.79 -3.42 -9.32
N ASN A 327 6.71 -2.60 -10.37
CA ASN A 327 6.77 -3.07 -11.74
C ASN A 327 8.13 -2.75 -12.36
N LEU A 328 8.96 -3.78 -12.57
CA LEU A 328 10.25 -3.72 -13.25
C LEU A 328 10.20 -4.27 -14.68
N SER A 329 9.00 -4.51 -15.22
CA SER A 329 8.83 -5.21 -16.49
C SER A 329 9.46 -4.45 -17.67
N GLY A 330 10.19 -5.14 -18.53
CA GLY A 330 10.89 -4.59 -19.69
C GLY A 330 12.08 -3.68 -19.35
N ALA A 331 12.39 -3.48 -18.06
CA ALA A 331 13.53 -2.67 -17.66
C ALA A 331 14.85 -3.43 -17.94
N ALA A 332 15.91 -2.67 -18.25
CA ALA A 332 17.27 -3.18 -18.39
C ALA A 332 17.90 -3.49 -17.01
N ILE A 333 17.22 -4.29 -16.20
CA ILE A 333 17.62 -4.72 -14.86
C ILE A 333 18.00 -6.20 -14.91
N SER A 334 19.16 -6.52 -14.34
CA SER A 334 19.67 -7.90 -14.22
C SER A 334 19.95 -8.31 -12.77
N ASP A 335 20.06 -7.36 -11.85
CA ASP A 335 20.36 -7.58 -10.43
C ASP A 335 19.32 -6.89 -9.54
N LEU A 336 18.74 -7.66 -8.62
CA LEU A 336 17.73 -7.21 -7.65
C LEU A 336 18.34 -6.79 -6.31
N LYS A 337 19.66 -6.86 -6.13
CA LYS A 337 20.35 -6.45 -4.90
C LYS A 337 19.94 -5.08 -4.35
N PRO A 338 19.65 -4.04 -5.16
CA PRO A 338 19.15 -2.77 -4.63
C PRO A 338 17.89 -2.86 -3.76
N LEU A 339 17.05 -3.89 -3.96
CA LEU A 339 15.87 -4.13 -3.15
C LEU A 339 16.19 -4.56 -1.72
N GLU A 340 17.39 -5.05 -1.43
CA GLU A 340 17.77 -5.52 -0.10
C GLU A 340 17.61 -4.41 0.96
N ALA A 341 18.01 -3.18 0.62
CA ALA A 341 17.88 -2.03 1.51
C ALA A 341 16.41 -1.68 1.79
N LEU A 342 15.54 -1.76 0.78
CA LEU A 342 14.10 -1.50 0.94
C LEU A 342 13.43 -2.61 1.73
N LEU A 343 13.75 -3.87 1.42
CA LEU A 343 13.16 -5.06 2.07
C LEU A 343 13.60 -5.22 3.54
N ALA A 344 14.74 -4.66 3.93
CA ALA A 344 15.18 -4.60 5.32
C ALA A 344 14.31 -3.66 6.18
N GLU A 345 13.63 -2.69 5.57
CA GLU A 345 12.80 -1.73 6.29
C GLU A 345 11.49 -2.37 6.76
N LYS A 346 11.20 -2.24 8.06
CA LYS A 346 10.02 -2.87 8.66
C LYS A 346 8.72 -2.42 8.02
N LYS A 347 8.63 -1.13 7.67
CA LYS A 347 7.43 -0.50 7.11
C LYS A 347 7.19 -0.83 5.64
N PHE A 348 8.20 -1.27 4.89
CA PHE A 348 8.02 -1.61 3.48
C PHE A 348 7.20 -2.89 3.36
N LYS A 349 6.04 -2.82 2.68
CA LYS A 349 5.10 -3.93 2.52
C LYS A 349 4.91 -4.26 1.04
N LEU A 350 5.99 -4.72 0.39
CA LEU A 350 5.91 -5.13 -1.00
C LEU A 350 5.10 -6.43 -1.13
N GLU A 351 3.95 -6.35 -1.80
CA GLU A 351 3.01 -7.46 -2.03
C GLU A 351 3.14 -8.06 -3.42
N ILE A 352 3.39 -7.22 -4.43
CA ILE A 352 3.45 -7.62 -5.84
C ILE A 352 4.75 -7.13 -6.46
N ILE A 353 5.47 -8.04 -7.14
CA ILE A 353 6.61 -7.67 -7.98
C ILE A 353 6.46 -8.25 -9.38
N ARG A 354 6.71 -7.43 -10.40
CA ARG A 354 6.71 -7.85 -11.80
C ARG A 354 8.09 -7.66 -12.41
N LEU A 355 8.65 -8.73 -12.95
CA LEU A 355 9.98 -8.82 -13.54
C LEU A 355 9.92 -9.22 -15.02
N LYS A 356 8.74 -9.10 -15.64
CA LYS A 356 8.47 -9.61 -16.98
C LYS A 356 9.46 -9.03 -18.00
N ASP A 357 10.02 -9.90 -18.84
CA ASP A 357 10.95 -9.55 -19.92
C ASP A 357 12.20 -8.75 -19.43
N THR A 358 12.70 -9.07 -18.23
CA THR A 358 13.98 -8.58 -17.69
C THR A 358 15.10 -9.63 -17.83
N SER A 359 16.35 -9.22 -17.59
CA SER A 359 17.51 -10.14 -17.61
C SER A 359 17.86 -10.72 -16.23
N VAL A 360 16.93 -10.65 -15.26
CA VAL A 360 17.16 -11.14 -13.90
C VAL A 360 17.22 -12.67 -13.88
N SER A 361 18.30 -13.24 -13.35
CA SER A 361 18.44 -14.69 -13.16
C SER A 361 18.37 -15.12 -11.69
N ASP A 362 18.76 -14.24 -10.78
CA ASP A 362 18.77 -14.48 -9.34
C ASP A 362 17.71 -13.62 -8.63
N ILE A 363 16.76 -14.31 -7.99
CA ILE A 363 15.67 -13.70 -7.22
C ILE A 363 15.79 -13.98 -5.71
N GLY A 364 16.96 -14.44 -5.25
CA GLY A 364 17.21 -14.81 -3.85
C GLY A 364 16.91 -13.68 -2.85
N VAL A 365 17.11 -12.42 -3.25
CA VAL A 365 16.80 -11.24 -2.41
C VAL A 365 15.31 -11.19 -2.00
N LEU A 366 14.40 -11.74 -2.79
CA LEU A 366 12.97 -11.76 -2.48
C LEU A 366 12.64 -12.65 -1.27
N ALA A 367 13.55 -13.53 -0.85
CA ALA A 367 13.42 -14.28 0.40
C ALA A 367 13.29 -13.34 1.62
N THR A 368 13.90 -12.16 1.54
CA THR A 368 13.90 -11.15 2.61
C THR A 368 12.51 -10.52 2.80
N ALA A 369 11.64 -10.56 1.79
CA ALA A 369 10.26 -10.09 1.89
C ALA A 369 9.37 -10.95 2.81
N GLN A 370 9.79 -12.17 3.14
CA GLN A 370 9.08 -13.12 4.01
C GLN A 370 7.60 -13.30 3.63
N LYS A 371 6.67 -13.05 4.56
CA LYS A 371 5.21 -13.23 4.39
C LYS A 371 4.50 -12.05 3.73
N LYS A 372 5.23 -11.00 3.35
CA LYS A 372 4.65 -9.79 2.77
C LYS A 372 4.35 -9.97 1.28
N LEU A 373 5.20 -10.73 0.58
CA LEU A 373 5.08 -10.95 -0.86
C LEU A 373 4.01 -12.00 -1.17
N PHE A 374 3.11 -11.66 -2.07
CA PHE A 374 1.90 -12.44 -2.38
C PHE A 374 1.83 -12.84 -3.86
N SER A 375 2.31 -11.98 -4.78
CA SER A 375 2.28 -12.22 -6.23
C SER A 375 3.63 -11.88 -6.89
N VAL A 376 4.12 -12.78 -7.75
CA VAL A 376 5.37 -12.62 -8.48
C VAL A 376 5.17 -12.99 -9.95
N ASP A 377 5.57 -12.09 -10.84
CA ASP A 377 5.67 -12.36 -12.28
C ASP A 377 7.14 -12.36 -12.70
N ILE A 378 7.63 -13.50 -13.18
CA ILE A 378 9.00 -13.70 -13.69
C ILE A 378 9.02 -13.99 -15.19
N SER A 379 7.93 -13.70 -15.90
CA SER A 379 7.77 -14.15 -17.29
C SER A 379 8.89 -13.66 -18.21
N GLY A 380 9.40 -14.50 -19.10
CA GLY A 380 10.47 -14.14 -20.04
C GLY A 380 11.85 -13.91 -19.41
N THR A 381 12.04 -14.25 -18.13
CA THR A 381 13.34 -14.17 -17.45
C THR A 381 14.11 -15.50 -17.49
N PRO A 382 15.45 -15.49 -17.34
CA PRO A 382 16.28 -16.69 -17.23
C PRO A 382 16.27 -17.33 -15.81
N VAL A 383 15.31 -17.02 -14.94
CA VAL A 383 15.23 -17.57 -13.58
C VAL A 383 15.05 -19.09 -13.62
N GLN A 384 15.90 -19.81 -12.89
CA GLN A 384 15.88 -21.28 -12.80
C GLN A 384 15.24 -21.79 -11.50
N ASP A 385 15.52 -21.13 -10.37
CA ASP A 385 15.08 -21.57 -9.04
C ASP A 385 14.13 -20.57 -8.40
N VAL A 386 12.91 -21.01 -8.07
CA VAL A 386 11.90 -20.21 -7.37
C VAL A 386 11.67 -20.65 -5.92
N SER A 387 12.48 -21.57 -5.40
CA SER A 387 12.25 -22.26 -4.11
C SER A 387 12.25 -21.36 -2.87
N MET A 388 12.76 -20.13 -2.99
CA MET A 388 12.73 -19.10 -1.95
C MET A 388 11.33 -18.49 -1.76
N LEU A 389 10.45 -18.53 -2.77
CA LEU A 389 9.15 -17.85 -2.78
C LEU A 389 8.04 -18.62 -2.04
N LYS A 390 8.34 -19.30 -0.93
CA LYS A 390 7.46 -20.31 -0.30
C LYS A 390 6.10 -19.78 0.17
N GLU A 391 6.00 -18.48 0.40
CA GLU A 391 4.83 -17.84 0.99
C GLU A 391 3.85 -17.26 -0.04
N ILE A 392 4.23 -17.18 -1.32
CA ILE A 392 3.40 -16.52 -2.35
C ILE A 392 2.17 -17.37 -2.72
N ASN A 393 1.13 -16.70 -3.20
CA ASN A 393 -0.08 -17.36 -3.69
C ASN A 393 -0.20 -17.36 -5.21
N PHE A 394 0.44 -16.40 -5.90
CA PHE A 394 0.33 -16.25 -7.34
C PHE A 394 1.71 -16.19 -8.00
N LEU A 395 1.95 -17.09 -8.96
CA LEU A 395 3.17 -17.11 -9.75
C LEU A 395 2.83 -17.12 -11.24
N THR A 396 3.35 -16.14 -11.97
CA THR A 396 3.37 -16.13 -13.44
C THR A 396 4.81 -16.33 -13.89
N ALA A 397 5.09 -17.44 -14.57
CA ALA A 397 6.42 -17.80 -15.06
C ALA A 397 6.36 -18.25 -16.53
N ASP A 398 5.67 -17.46 -17.34
CA ASP A 398 5.49 -17.73 -18.76
C ASP A 398 6.80 -17.47 -19.51
N ARG A 399 7.07 -18.20 -20.60
CA ARG A 399 8.30 -18.08 -21.40
C ARG A 399 9.60 -18.24 -20.60
N CYS A 400 9.57 -18.85 -19.42
CA CYS A 400 10.76 -19.18 -18.64
C CYS A 400 11.37 -20.50 -19.11
N ALA A 401 12.24 -20.43 -20.13
CA ALA A 401 12.79 -21.61 -20.80
C ALA A 401 13.71 -22.49 -19.92
N GLU A 402 14.29 -21.92 -18.86
CA GLU A 402 15.27 -22.60 -17.99
C GLU A 402 14.72 -22.89 -16.58
N LEU A 403 13.42 -22.70 -16.35
CA LEU A 403 12.79 -22.91 -15.05
C LEU A 403 12.84 -24.38 -14.62
N ASP A 404 13.36 -24.64 -13.41
CA ASP A 404 13.31 -25.96 -12.78
C ASP A 404 11.97 -26.17 -12.07
N PHE A 405 11.08 -26.94 -12.68
CA PHE A 405 9.75 -27.26 -12.15
C PHE A 405 9.78 -27.99 -10.80
N THR A 406 10.89 -28.64 -10.43
CA THR A 406 11.03 -29.24 -9.10
C THR A 406 11.07 -28.18 -7.99
N THR A 407 11.56 -26.98 -8.31
CA THR A 407 11.57 -25.84 -7.38
C THR A 407 10.18 -25.24 -7.22
N VAL A 408 9.39 -25.20 -8.30
CA VAL A 408 7.97 -24.80 -8.28
C VAL A 408 7.16 -25.71 -7.35
N GLY A 409 7.43 -27.02 -7.36
CA GLY A 409 6.80 -27.99 -6.45
C GLY A 409 7.01 -27.71 -4.94
N LYS A 410 7.93 -26.83 -4.57
CA LYS A 410 8.17 -26.42 -3.17
C LYS A 410 7.20 -25.31 -2.71
N LEU A 411 6.47 -24.66 -3.62
CA LEU A 411 5.62 -23.49 -3.37
C LEU A 411 4.20 -23.89 -2.94
N LYS A 412 4.10 -24.57 -1.79
CA LYS A 412 2.87 -25.27 -1.34
C LYS A 412 1.63 -24.38 -1.14
N LYS A 413 1.81 -23.06 -1.05
CA LYS A 413 0.75 -22.05 -0.88
C LYS A 413 0.22 -21.44 -2.18
N LEU A 414 0.79 -21.84 -3.32
CA LEU A 414 0.29 -21.39 -4.63
C LEU A 414 -1.17 -21.75 -4.81
N ARG A 415 -1.94 -20.77 -5.27
CA ARG A 415 -3.35 -20.84 -5.65
C ARG A 415 -3.52 -20.74 -7.16
N GLU A 416 -2.71 -19.90 -7.80
CA GLU A 416 -2.68 -19.71 -9.25
C GLU A 416 -1.25 -19.81 -9.75
N LEU A 417 -1.07 -20.54 -10.85
CA LEU A 417 0.21 -20.79 -11.48
C LEU A 417 0.05 -20.70 -13.00
N SER A 418 0.87 -19.87 -13.64
CA SER A 418 1.00 -19.82 -15.10
C SER A 418 2.40 -20.22 -15.53
N LEU A 419 2.48 -21.16 -16.47
CA LEU A 419 3.70 -21.73 -17.05
C LEU A 419 3.58 -21.77 -18.59
N ARG A 420 2.95 -20.76 -19.20
CA ARG A 420 2.74 -20.73 -20.65
C ARG A 420 4.07 -20.70 -21.39
N ASP A 421 4.12 -21.32 -22.56
CA ASP A 421 5.31 -21.28 -23.43
C ASP A 421 6.60 -21.74 -22.71
N THR A 422 6.50 -22.70 -21.80
CA THR A 422 7.65 -23.28 -21.07
C THR A 422 8.01 -24.67 -21.60
N LYS A 423 9.17 -25.21 -21.20
CA LYS A 423 9.60 -26.58 -21.54
C LYS A 423 8.93 -27.67 -20.70
N LEU A 424 7.76 -27.40 -20.11
CA LEU A 424 7.06 -28.32 -19.21
C LEU A 424 6.61 -29.59 -19.95
N ASN A 425 7.08 -30.75 -19.50
CA ASN A 425 6.80 -32.04 -20.15
C ASN A 425 6.16 -33.10 -19.22
N ASP A 426 6.03 -32.79 -17.94
CA ASP A 426 5.34 -33.60 -16.94
C ASP A 426 4.60 -32.70 -15.92
N LEU A 427 3.66 -33.27 -15.17
CA LEU A 427 2.83 -32.55 -14.19
C LEU A 427 3.00 -33.10 -12.77
N GLU A 428 3.99 -33.96 -12.52
CA GLU A 428 4.10 -34.71 -11.27
C GLU A 428 4.37 -33.79 -10.05
N PHE A 429 5.08 -32.68 -10.25
CA PHE A 429 5.35 -31.70 -9.18
C PHE A 429 4.07 -31.08 -8.59
N LEU A 430 2.95 -31.07 -9.32
CA LEU A 430 1.67 -30.53 -8.86
C LEU A 430 1.09 -31.33 -7.68
N HIS A 431 1.48 -32.60 -7.47
CA HIS A 431 1.07 -33.39 -6.30
C HIS A 431 1.44 -32.71 -4.97
N ASN A 432 2.46 -31.83 -4.97
CA ASN A 432 2.90 -31.06 -3.82
C ASN A 432 2.14 -29.74 -3.62
N LEU A 433 1.47 -29.22 -4.65
CA LEU A 433 0.78 -27.93 -4.63
C LEU A 433 -0.66 -28.11 -4.17
N THR A 434 -0.87 -28.39 -2.88
CA THR A 434 -2.18 -28.76 -2.33
C THR A 434 -3.23 -27.64 -2.29
N GLU A 435 -2.80 -26.38 -2.43
CA GLU A 435 -3.69 -25.21 -2.44
C GLU A 435 -3.99 -24.67 -3.85
N LEU A 436 -3.41 -25.28 -4.89
CA LEU A 436 -3.57 -24.83 -6.27
C LEU A 436 -5.01 -25.06 -6.75
N ASN A 437 -5.60 -24.01 -7.31
CA ASN A 437 -6.97 -23.95 -7.82
C ASN A 437 -7.00 -23.61 -9.32
N GLU A 438 -6.03 -22.84 -9.82
CA GLU A 438 -5.94 -22.46 -11.23
C GLU A 438 -4.53 -22.72 -11.77
N LEU A 439 -4.47 -23.38 -12.94
CA LEU A 439 -3.22 -23.72 -13.61
C LEU A 439 -3.34 -23.43 -15.11
N ASN A 440 -2.41 -22.62 -15.60
CA ASN A 440 -2.27 -22.31 -17.01
C ASN A 440 -0.96 -22.93 -17.55
N ILE A 441 -1.08 -23.86 -18.50
CA ILE A 441 0.03 -24.62 -19.11
C ILE A 441 -0.06 -24.62 -20.64
N HIS A 442 -0.68 -23.59 -21.22
CA HIS A 442 -0.80 -23.46 -22.67
C HIS A 442 0.60 -23.39 -23.34
N SER A 443 0.70 -23.89 -24.56
CA SER A 443 1.93 -23.90 -25.37
C SER A 443 3.08 -24.67 -24.70
N THR A 444 2.77 -25.69 -23.91
CA THR A 444 3.77 -26.60 -23.35
C THR A 444 3.90 -27.87 -24.20
N PRO A 445 5.03 -28.58 -24.16
CA PRO A 445 5.20 -29.88 -24.82
C PRO A 445 4.23 -31.00 -24.37
N LEU A 446 3.37 -30.77 -23.39
CA LEU A 446 2.40 -31.75 -22.89
C LEU A 446 1.31 -32.03 -23.93
N THR A 447 1.06 -33.31 -24.18
CA THR A 447 -0.08 -33.75 -25.00
C THR A 447 -1.38 -33.76 -24.20
N ASP A 448 -2.53 -33.56 -24.87
CA ASP A 448 -3.85 -33.64 -24.23
C ASP A 448 -4.10 -34.99 -23.54
N GLU A 449 -3.53 -36.08 -24.08
CA GLU A 449 -3.57 -37.40 -23.46
C GLU A 449 -2.82 -37.42 -22.12
N GLN A 450 -1.62 -36.84 -22.05
CA GLN A 450 -0.85 -36.72 -20.80
C GLN A 450 -1.61 -35.88 -19.77
N ILE A 451 -2.17 -34.73 -20.18
CA ILE A 451 -2.95 -33.84 -19.31
C ILE A 451 -4.20 -34.56 -18.78
N SER A 452 -4.93 -35.27 -19.65
CA SER A 452 -6.15 -36.00 -19.28
C SER A 452 -5.86 -37.17 -18.32
N LYS A 453 -4.83 -37.98 -18.61
CA LYS A 453 -4.40 -39.07 -17.72
C LYS A 453 -3.97 -38.54 -16.35
N PHE A 454 -3.17 -37.47 -16.34
CA PHE A 454 -2.76 -36.81 -15.12
C PHE A 454 -3.98 -36.32 -14.34
N ARG A 455 -4.91 -35.60 -14.98
CA ARG A 455 -6.11 -35.06 -14.34
C ARG A 455 -6.94 -36.14 -13.64
N ILE A 456 -7.19 -37.27 -14.31
CA ILE A 456 -7.97 -38.38 -13.75
C ILE A 456 -7.29 -38.92 -12.48
N ARG A 457 -5.98 -39.18 -12.56
CA ARG A 457 -5.20 -39.69 -11.42
C ARG A 457 -5.13 -38.67 -10.29
N PHE A 458 -4.81 -37.41 -10.61
CA PHE A 458 -4.68 -36.31 -9.67
C PHE A 458 -5.97 -36.01 -8.91
N GLN A 459 -7.12 -35.99 -9.62
CA GLN A 459 -8.43 -35.81 -8.99
C GLN A 459 -8.78 -36.97 -8.06
N LYS A 460 -8.51 -38.21 -8.47
CA LYS A 460 -8.72 -39.39 -7.62
C LYS A 460 -7.88 -39.31 -6.34
N GLU A 461 -6.60 -38.97 -6.45
CA GLU A 461 -5.70 -38.86 -5.30
C GLU A 461 -6.07 -37.71 -4.35
N ARG A 462 -6.46 -36.53 -4.88
CA ARG A 462 -6.95 -35.41 -4.05
C ARG A 462 -8.28 -35.75 -3.37
N LEU A 463 -9.20 -36.43 -4.06
CA LEU A 463 -10.47 -36.85 -3.48
C LEU A 463 -10.26 -37.84 -2.32
N GLU A 464 -9.34 -38.79 -2.45
CA GLU A 464 -8.99 -39.72 -1.37
C GLU A 464 -8.29 -39.02 -0.19
N LYS A 465 -7.36 -38.09 -0.45
CA LYS A 465 -6.73 -37.28 0.62
C LYS A 465 -7.76 -36.40 1.35
N ASN A 466 -8.71 -35.80 0.64
CA ASN A 466 -9.73 -34.91 1.22
C ASN A 466 -10.79 -35.64 2.07
N LYS A 467 -10.97 -36.97 1.92
CA LYS A 467 -11.82 -37.75 2.84
C LYS A 467 -11.30 -37.80 4.28
N THR A 468 -10.02 -37.47 4.51
CA THR A 468 -9.38 -37.50 5.84
C THR A 468 -9.20 -36.12 6.50
N ALA A 469 -9.53 -35.03 5.81
CA ALA A 469 -9.35 -33.67 6.31
C ALA A 469 -10.69 -32.95 6.47
N SER A 470 -10.96 -32.42 7.68
CA SER A 470 -12.18 -31.69 8.07
C SER A 470 -12.29 -30.28 7.47
N TYR A 471 -11.97 -30.09 6.19
CA TYR A 471 -12.12 -28.80 5.51
C TYR A 471 -13.04 -28.93 4.31
N GLY A 472 -14.00 -28.00 4.24
CA GLY A 472 -15.15 -28.02 3.34
C GLY A 472 -14.82 -28.16 1.86
N LYS A 473 -15.84 -28.56 1.09
CA LYS A 473 -15.85 -28.71 -0.38
C LYS A 473 -15.03 -27.62 -1.06
N ARG A 474 -13.79 -27.92 -1.45
CA ARG A 474 -13.00 -27.09 -2.37
C ARG A 474 -13.31 -27.53 -3.80
N ASP A 475 -13.44 -26.57 -4.70
CA ASP A 475 -13.68 -26.84 -6.12
C ASP A 475 -12.51 -27.62 -6.75
N PRO A 476 -12.77 -28.48 -7.75
CA PRO A 476 -11.71 -29.19 -8.44
C PRO A 476 -10.74 -28.22 -9.12
N LEU A 477 -9.45 -28.56 -9.12
CA LEU A 477 -8.40 -27.82 -9.87
C LEU A 477 -8.90 -27.56 -11.29
N LYS A 478 -9.02 -26.29 -11.66
CA LYS A 478 -9.34 -25.87 -13.03
C LYS A 478 -8.07 -26.01 -13.85
N LEU A 479 -8.10 -26.93 -14.80
CA LEU A 479 -7.11 -27.05 -15.85
C LEU A 479 -7.76 -26.44 -17.09
N ASP A 480 -7.11 -25.45 -17.70
CA ASP A 480 -7.46 -25.05 -19.06
C ASP A 480 -6.98 -26.16 -20.00
N ILE A 481 -7.92 -26.96 -20.49
CA ILE A 481 -7.68 -28.04 -21.44
C ILE A 481 -8.49 -27.68 -22.68
N HIS A 482 -7.81 -27.36 -23.79
CA HIS A 482 -8.48 -27.31 -25.07
C HIS A 482 -8.91 -28.73 -25.47
N PRO A 483 -10.13 -28.94 -25.99
CA PRO A 483 -10.52 -30.25 -26.52
C PRO A 483 -9.57 -30.66 -27.65
N GLU A 484 -9.09 -31.92 -27.68
CA GLU A 484 -8.04 -32.45 -28.58
C GLU A 484 -7.91 -31.71 -29.93
N ILE A 485 -7.05 -30.68 -29.97
CA ILE A 485 -6.67 -30.03 -31.23
C ILE A 485 -5.50 -30.83 -31.78
N LYS A 486 -5.80 -31.78 -32.65
CA LYS A 486 -4.81 -32.72 -33.22
C LYS A 486 -3.79 -32.06 -34.15
N ASP A 487 -4.09 -30.86 -34.64
CA ASP A 487 -3.21 -30.13 -35.55
C ASP A 487 -2.24 -29.23 -34.75
N PRO A 488 -0.91 -29.41 -34.89
CA PRO A 488 0.09 -28.68 -34.11
C PRO A 488 0.05 -27.15 -34.28
N LEU A 489 -0.35 -26.65 -35.46
CA LEU A 489 -0.46 -25.20 -35.71
C LEU A 489 -1.76 -24.64 -35.10
N LEU A 490 -2.85 -25.39 -35.18
CA LEU A 490 -4.10 -25.02 -34.50
C LEU A 490 -3.94 -25.05 -32.97
N ARG A 491 -3.11 -25.97 -32.47
CA ARG A 491 -2.78 -26.03 -31.04
C ARG A 491 -1.99 -24.80 -30.61
N ALA A 492 -0.98 -24.39 -31.38
CA ALA A 492 -0.22 -23.17 -31.12
C ALA A 492 -1.08 -21.90 -31.17
N LEU A 493 -2.14 -21.88 -31.96
CA LEU A 493 -3.11 -20.78 -32.03
C LEU A 493 -4.08 -20.77 -30.84
N ALA A 494 -4.61 -21.93 -30.44
CA ALA A 494 -5.49 -22.03 -29.26
C ALA A 494 -4.78 -21.68 -27.96
N ASP A 495 -3.50 -22.04 -27.86
CA ASP A 495 -2.70 -21.84 -26.67
C ASP A 495 -2.24 -20.37 -26.46
N ASN A 496 -2.47 -19.47 -27.42
CA ASN A 496 -2.01 -18.08 -27.36
C ASN A 496 -3.15 -17.07 -27.13
N SER A 497 -3.41 -16.73 -25.86
CA SER A 497 -4.45 -15.75 -25.48
C SER A 497 -4.10 -14.29 -25.80
N ASP A 498 -2.84 -14.00 -26.14
CA ASP A 498 -2.33 -12.66 -26.48
C ASP A 498 -2.18 -12.45 -28.00
N TYR A 499 -2.66 -13.40 -28.82
CA TYR A 499 -2.49 -13.37 -30.27
C TYR A 499 -3.43 -12.36 -30.93
N LYS A 500 -2.85 -11.38 -31.62
CA LYS A 500 -3.59 -10.42 -32.45
C LYS A 500 -4.36 -11.17 -33.56
N PRO A 501 -5.64 -10.87 -33.82
CA PRO A 501 -6.46 -11.56 -34.84
C PRO A 501 -5.81 -11.63 -36.23
N GLU A 502 -4.97 -10.65 -36.56
CA GLU A 502 -4.26 -10.56 -37.84
C GLU A 502 -3.20 -11.66 -38.02
N LEU A 503 -2.55 -12.10 -36.93
CA LEU A 503 -1.53 -13.16 -36.97
C LEU A 503 -2.17 -14.55 -37.00
N ALA A 504 -3.35 -14.72 -36.40
CA ALA A 504 -4.14 -15.94 -36.52
C ALA A 504 -4.60 -16.15 -37.98
N LEU A 505 -4.91 -15.06 -38.69
CA LEU A 505 -5.18 -15.08 -40.12
C LEU A 505 -3.95 -15.48 -40.93
N GLU A 506 -2.79 -14.87 -40.67
CA GLU A 506 -1.54 -15.17 -41.37
C GLU A 506 -1.13 -16.64 -41.19
N ALA A 507 -1.33 -17.21 -40.00
CA ALA A 507 -1.10 -18.64 -39.73
C ALA A 507 -2.11 -19.54 -40.46
N GLY A 508 -3.39 -19.15 -40.51
CA GLY A 508 -4.42 -19.82 -41.32
C GLY A 508 -4.11 -19.79 -42.82
N GLU A 509 -3.61 -18.66 -43.32
CA GLU A 509 -3.19 -18.50 -44.71
C GLU A 509 -1.95 -19.35 -45.03
N LYS A 510 -0.95 -19.40 -44.15
CA LYS A 510 0.22 -20.29 -44.30
C LYS A 510 -0.15 -21.77 -44.27
N LEU A 511 -1.10 -22.16 -43.43
CA LEU A 511 -1.68 -23.51 -43.42
C LEU A 511 -2.39 -23.84 -44.74
N LEU A 512 -3.05 -22.86 -45.35
CA LEU A 512 -3.71 -22.97 -46.65
C LEU A 512 -2.72 -22.93 -47.82
N GLU A 513 -1.55 -22.31 -47.68
CA GLU A 513 -0.48 -22.29 -48.70
C GLU A 513 0.25 -23.64 -48.81
N GLN A 514 0.27 -24.46 -47.75
CA GLN A 514 0.80 -25.84 -47.76
C GLN A 514 -0.11 -26.85 -48.50
N ARG A 515 -0.87 -26.36 -49.48
CA ARG A 515 -2.03 -26.88 -50.21
C ARG A 515 -1.94 -28.29 -50.82
N ALA A 516 -0.76 -28.91 -50.89
CA ALA A 516 -0.56 -30.11 -51.70
C ALA A 516 -0.92 -31.44 -51.01
N GLU A 517 -1.03 -31.48 -49.68
CA GLU A 517 -1.03 -32.78 -48.95
C GLU A 517 -2.31 -33.15 -48.20
N ARG A 518 -3.29 -32.24 -48.01
CA ARG A 518 -4.37 -32.46 -47.02
C ARG A 518 -5.78 -32.54 -47.63
N LYS A 519 -6.52 -33.60 -47.27
CA LYS A 519 -7.86 -33.94 -47.79
C LYS A 519 -9.04 -33.34 -47.00
N ASP A 520 -8.82 -32.66 -45.87
CA ASP A 520 -9.90 -32.23 -44.96
C ASP A 520 -9.79 -30.76 -44.51
N ILE A 521 -9.66 -29.87 -45.50
CA ILE A 521 -9.49 -28.41 -45.33
C ILE A 521 -10.72 -27.78 -44.63
N THR A 522 -11.92 -28.28 -44.94
CA THR A 522 -13.18 -27.79 -44.37
C THR A 522 -13.28 -28.02 -42.86
N LYS A 523 -12.72 -29.13 -42.35
CA LYS A 523 -12.73 -29.44 -40.92
C LYS A 523 -11.73 -28.57 -40.15
N ILE A 524 -10.53 -28.37 -40.70
CA ILE A 524 -9.49 -27.48 -40.13
C ILE A 524 -10.03 -26.05 -39.98
N LEU A 525 -10.72 -25.53 -41.01
CA LEU A 525 -11.32 -24.19 -40.97
C LEU A 525 -12.45 -24.07 -39.94
N LYS A 526 -13.30 -25.10 -39.78
CA LYS A 526 -14.34 -25.11 -38.74
C LYS A 526 -13.74 -25.08 -37.33
N ASP A 527 -12.67 -25.85 -37.12
CA ASP A 527 -12.01 -25.94 -35.82
C ASP A 527 -11.29 -24.62 -35.47
N MET A 528 -10.66 -23.95 -36.45
CA MET A 528 -10.10 -22.59 -36.29
C MET A 528 -11.15 -21.57 -35.86
N ILE A 529 -12.31 -21.56 -36.52
CA ILE A 529 -13.39 -20.63 -36.21
C ILE A 529 -13.91 -20.86 -34.80
N GLU A 530 -14.10 -22.12 -34.40
CA GLU A 530 -14.59 -22.45 -33.06
C GLU A 530 -13.63 -22.01 -31.96
N ILE A 531 -12.32 -22.06 -32.21
CA ILE A 531 -11.27 -21.54 -31.31
C ILE A 531 -11.38 -20.01 -31.21
N CYS A 532 -11.46 -19.33 -32.35
CA CYS A 532 -11.58 -17.86 -32.44
C CYS A 532 -12.86 -17.34 -31.75
N ASP A 533 -14.01 -17.97 -32.00
CA ASP A 533 -15.33 -17.61 -31.46
C ASP A 533 -15.44 -17.86 -29.95
N LYS A 534 -14.69 -18.84 -29.41
CA LYS A 534 -14.57 -19.08 -27.96
C LYS A 534 -13.65 -18.09 -27.25
N GLN A 535 -12.62 -17.58 -27.93
CA GLN A 535 -11.63 -16.66 -27.37
C GLN A 535 -12.08 -15.20 -27.46
N TRP A 536 -12.84 -14.81 -28.50
CA TRP A 536 -13.31 -13.44 -28.71
C TRP A 536 -14.81 -13.34 -28.52
N ARG A 537 -15.27 -12.75 -27.40
CA ARG A 537 -16.69 -12.40 -27.26
C ARG A 537 -17.05 -11.40 -28.36
N LYS A 538 -18.21 -11.61 -28.99
CA LYS A 538 -18.86 -10.71 -29.96
C LYS A 538 -18.87 -9.22 -29.55
N TYR A 539 -18.69 -8.92 -28.27
CA TYR A 539 -18.62 -7.57 -27.71
C TYR A 539 -17.58 -7.49 -26.59
N LEU A 540 -16.90 -6.35 -26.49
CA LEU A 540 -16.11 -5.94 -25.34
C LEU A 540 -16.89 -4.86 -24.57
N ASP A 541 -17.25 -5.13 -23.32
CA ASP A 541 -17.85 -4.15 -22.42
C ASP A 541 -16.74 -3.42 -21.68
N ILE A 542 -16.54 -2.14 -21.99
CA ILE A 542 -15.54 -1.29 -21.34
C ILE A 542 -16.27 -0.38 -20.37
N LYS A 543 -15.94 -0.48 -19.07
CA LYS A 543 -16.40 0.50 -18.07
C LYS A 543 -15.61 1.79 -18.20
N THR A 544 -16.33 2.86 -18.53
CA THR A 544 -15.82 4.24 -18.54
C THR A 544 -16.48 5.05 -17.41
N PRO A 545 -15.95 6.22 -17.04
CA PRO A 545 -16.56 7.10 -16.04
C PRO A 545 -18.02 7.50 -16.37
N GLU A 546 -18.41 7.49 -17.66
CA GLU A 546 -19.78 7.79 -18.09
C GLU A 546 -20.71 6.56 -18.18
N GLY A 547 -20.22 5.37 -17.82
CA GLY A 547 -20.98 4.11 -17.87
C GLY A 547 -20.30 3.00 -18.67
N GLU A 548 -20.94 1.83 -18.70
CA GLU A 548 -20.48 0.63 -19.41
C GLU A 548 -20.83 0.76 -20.91
N LYS A 549 -19.80 0.91 -21.78
CA LYS A 549 -19.97 1.01 -23.23
C LYS A 549 -19.62 -0.31 -23.90
N LYS A 550 -20.55 -0.76 -24.76
CA LYS A 550 -20.46 -1.99 -25.53
C LYS A 550 -19.80 -1.70 -26.88
N TYR A 551 -18.64 -2.28 -27.14
CA TYR A 551 -17.90 -2.13 -28.39
C TYR A 551 -17.96 -3.42 -29.21
N GLU A 552 -18.38 -3.31 -30.48
CA GLU A 552 -18.41 -4.41 -31.45
C GLU A 552 -17.13 -4.36 -32.28
N PHE A 553 -16.30 -5.40 -32.19
CA PHE A 553 -15.07 -5.50 -32.95
C PHE A 553 -15.32 -6.38 -34.18
N PHE A 554 -15.26 -5.81 -35.37
CA PHE A 554 -15.23 -6.56 -36.64
C PHE A 554 -14.09 -6.01 -37.51
N SER A 555 -13.08 -6.82 -37.84
CA SER A 555 -12.01 -6.44 -38.78
C SER A 555 -12.32 -6.92 -40.22
N GLN A 556 -11.67 -6.33 -41.23
CA GLN A 556 -11.81 -6.76 -42.65
C GLN A 556 -11.48 -8.26 -42.84
N SER A 557 -10.57 -8.78 -42.02
CA SER A 557 -10.10 -10.16 -42.03
C SER A 557 -11.20 -11.17 -41.65
N GLU A 558 -12.13 -10.80 -40.77
CA GLU A 558 -13.27 -11.66 -40.37
C GLU A 558 -14.34 -11.76 -41.46
N LYS A 559 -14.59 -10.66 -42.20
CA LYS A 559 -15.51 -10.64 -43.35
C LYS A 559 -15.05 -11.59 -44.46
N ARG A 560 -13.75 -11.67 -44.71
CA ARG A 560 -13.17 -12.62 -45.66
C ARG A 560 -13.32 -14.06 -45.19
N PHE A 561 -13.17 -14.34 -43.89
CA PHE A 561 -13.37 -15.69 -43.34
C PHE A 561 -14.81 -16.20 -43.57
N GLN A 562 -15.81 -15.33 -43.35
CA GLN A 562 -17.22 -15.64 -43.62
C GLN A 562 -17.49 -15.80 -45.13
N TYR A 563 -16.84 -15.00 -45.98
CA TYR A 563 -16.94 -15.15 -47.43
C TYR A 563 -16.34 -16.48 -47.93
N ILE A 564 -15.15 -16.86 -47.46
CA ILE A 564 -14.52 -18.16 -47.78
C ILE A 564 -15.46 -19.31 -47.37
N LEU A 565 -16.09 -19.21 -46.19
CA LEU A 565 -17.06 -20.18 -45.69
C LEU A 565 -18.31 -20.29 -46.59
N GLY A 566 -18.82 -19.17 -47.10
CA GLY A 566 -20.02 -19.13 -47.94
C GLY A 566 -19.78 -19.41 -49.43
N SER A 567 -18.60 -19.10 -49.94
CA SER A 567 -18.28 -19.13 -51.38
C SER A 567 -17.36 -20.28 -51.79
N GLY A 568 -16.49 -20.77 -50.90
CA GLY A 568 -15.42 -21.71 -51.23
C GLY A 568 -14.33 -21.12 -52.14
N ASP A 569 -14.23 -19.79 -52.25
CA ASP A 569 -13.19 -19.08 -53.00
C ASP A 569 -11.98 -18.79 -52.10
N PHE A 570 -10.85 -19.44 -52.40
CA PHE A 570 -9.63 -19.43 -51.59
C PHE A 570 -8.49 -18.60 -52.20
N SER A 571 -8.80 -17.64 -53.06
CA SER A 571 -7.76 -16.78 -53.66
C SER A 571 -7.11 -15.85 -52.62
N THR A 572 -5.78 -15.67 -52.71
CA THR A 572 -4.98 -14.80 -51.81
C THR A 572 -5.41 -13.34 -51.97
N PRO A 573 -5.56 -12.54 -50.89
CA PRO A 573 -5.89 -11.14 -51.05
C PRO A 573 -4.73 -10.44 -51.73
N VAL A 574 -5.06 -9.62 -52.70
CA VAL A 574 -4.14 -8.68 -53.32
C VAL A 574 -4.83 -7.33 -53.33
N SER A 575 -4.04 -6.27 -53.28
CA SER A 575 -4.57 -4.93 -53.50
C SER A 575 -5.02 -4.84 -54.96
N ILE A 576 -6.24 -4.36 -55.21
CA ILE A 576 -6.69 -4.11 -56.58
C ILE A 576 -5.76 -3.12 -57.29
N ALA A 577 -5.12 -2.20 -56.54
CA ALA A 577 -4.16 -1.24 -57.07
C ALA A 577 -2.84 -1.87 -57.52
N SER A 578 -2.56 -3.12 -57.10
CA SER A 578 -1.39 -3.88 -57.56
C SER A 578 -1.61 -4.57 -58.92
N ILE A 579 -2.83 -4.53 -59.46
CA ILE A 579 -3.16 -5.07 -60.78
C ILE A 579 -2.86 -4.03 -61.85
N ALA A 580 -2.29 -4.48 -62.98
CA ALA A 580 -1.90 -3.59 -64.07
C ALA A 580 -3.09 -2.81 -64.68
N ASP A 581 -4.28 -3.42 -64.72
CA ASP A 581 -5.53 -2.77 -65.07
C ASP A 581 -6.64 -3.13 -64.06
N PRO A 582 -6.74 -2.37 -62.95
CA PRO A 582 -7.73 -2.59 -61.90
C PRO A 582 -9.17 -2.53 -62.42
N ILE A 583 -9.44 -1.67 -63.39
CA ILE A 583 -10.79 -1.42 -63.90
C ILE A 583 -11.23 -2.57 -64.79
N SER A 584 -10.35 -3.05 -65.68
CA SER A 584 -10.66 -4.21 -66.53
C SER A 584 -10.95 -5.47 -65.71
N GLU A 585 -10.18 -5.70 -64.64
CA GLU A 585 -10.41 -6.84 -63.75
C GLU A 585 -11.77 -6.74 -63.03
N ILE A 586 -12.15 -5.55 -62.54
CA ILE A 586 -13.48 -5.33 -61.94
C ILE A 586 -14.58 -5.54 -62.99
N VAL A 587 -14.39 -5.09 -64.23
CA VAL A 587 -15.34 -5.31 -65.35
C VAL A 587 -15.60 -6.79 -65.57
N GLU A 588 -14.56 -7.63 -65.50
CA GLU A 588 -14.68 -9.09 -65.66
C GLU A 588 -15.42 -9.78 -64.50
N LEU A 589 -15.38 -9.20 -63.30
CA LEU A 589 -16.08 -9.73 -62.12
C LEU A 589 -17.58 -9.41 -62.12
N ILE A 590 -18.01 -8.31 -62.73
CA ILE A 590 -19.42 -7.88 -62.75
C ILE A 590 -20.38 -8.99 -63.25
N PRO A 591 -20.12 -9.68 -64.39
CA PRO A 591 -20.96 -10.80 -64.83
C PRO A 591 -21.02 -11.96 -63.85
N PHE A 592 -19.89 -12.28 -63.20
CA PHE A 592 -19.82 -13.38 -62.24
C PHE A 592 -20.64 -13.10 -60.98
N ILE A 593 -20.48 -11.89 -60.42
CA ILE A 593 -21.22 -11.42 -59.23
C ILE A 593 -22.71 -11.46 -59.52
N TYR A 594 -23.12 -10.95 -60.68
CA TYR A 594 -24.53 -10.91 -61.06
C TYR A 594 -25.14 -12.30 -61.28
N LYS A 595 -24.41 -13.24 -61.91
CA LYS A 595 -24.85 -14.63 -62.09
C LYS A 595 -25.01 -15.36 -60.75
N ASN A 596 -24.23 -14.99 -59.74
CA ASN A 596 -24.27 -15.59 -58.41
C ASN A 596 -25.08 -14.78 -57.39
N LYS A 597 -25.79 -13.72 -57.79
CA LYS A 597 -26.45 -12.75 -56.88
C LYS A 597 -27.30 -13.38 -55.78
N LYS A 598 -28.01 -14.49 -56.07
CA LYS A 598 -28.84 -15.23 -55.09
C LYS A 598 -28.06 -15.80 -53.89
N LYS A 599 -26.72 -15.89 -53.99
CA LYS A 599 -25.85 -16.39 -52.91
C LYS A 599 -25.39 -15.30 -51.96
N TYR A 600 -25.52 -14.02 -52.32
CA TYR A 600 -25.05 -12.91 -51.49
C TYR A 600 -26.23 -12.28 -50.74
N LYS A 601 -26.13 -12.19 -49.42
CA LYS A 601 -27.17 -11.62 -48.55
C LYS A 601 -27.54 -10.18 -48.94
N VAL A 602 -26.58 -9.39 -49.40
CA VAL A 602 -26.80 -8.00 -49.86
C VAL A 602 -27.74 -7.93 -51.08
N TYR A 603 -27.90 -9.03 -51.82
CA TYR A 603 -28.82 -9.12 -52.98
C TYR A 603 -30.10 -9.90 -52.70
N SER A 604 -30.33 -10.44 -51.48
CA SER A 604 -31.47 -11.32 -51.20
C SER A 604 -32.83 -10.62 -51.28
N ASP A 605 -32.85 -9.30 -51.12
CA ASP A 605 -34.08 -8.52 -50.95
C ASP A 605 -34.48 -7.77 -52.24
N ILE A 606 -33.79 -8.03 -53.38
CA ILE A 606 -33.97 -7.30 -54.63
C ILE A 606 -34.46 -8.24 -55.75
N GLU A 607 -35.63 -7.94 -56.34
CA GLU A 607 -36.28 -8.78 -57.35
C GLU A 607 -35.68 -8.63 -58.78
N ASN A 608 -35.72 -9.74 -59.53
CA ASN A 608 -35.35 -9.95 -60.94
C ASN A 608 -35.04 -8.70 -61.80
N ASN A 609 -33.75 -8.48 -62.07
CA ASN A 609 -33.23 -7.51 -63.04
C ASN A 609 -33.50 -6.03 -62.73
N SER A 610 -33.81 -5.71 -61.47
CA SER A 610 -33.88 -4.34 -60.97
C SER A 610 -32.49 -3.69 -60.91
N PHE A 611 -32.50 -2.36 -60.74
CA PHE A 611 -31.32 -1.55 -60.52
C PHE A 611 -30.72 -1.80 -59.12
N HIS A 612 -29.43 -2.14 -59.03
CA HIS A 612 -28.72 -2.42 -57.78
C HIS A 612 -27.71 -1.34 -57.46
N HIS A 613 -27.65 -0.92 -56.19
CA HIS A 613 -26.68 0.07 -55.74
C HIS A 613 -25.25 -0.43 -55.94
N ILE A 614 -24.39 0.39 -56.55
CA ILE A 614 -23.00 0.00 -56.84
C ILE A 614 -22.19 -0.34 -55.58
N ASP A 615 -22.56 0.21 -54.41
CA ASP A 615 -21.94 -0.15 -53.13
C ASP A 615 -22.05 -1.64 -52.82
N ALA A 616 -23.14 -2.30 -53.25
CA ALA A 616 -23.30 -3.74 -53.05
C ALA A 616 -22.25 -4.53 -53.85
N ILE A 617 -21.91 -4.07 -55.06
CA ILE A 617 -20.83 -4.66 -55.86
C ILE A 617 -19.48 -4.41 -55.18
N ARG A 618 -19.22 -3.16 -54.76
CA ARG A 618 -17.99 -2.83 -54.03
C ARG A 618 -17.83 -3.72 -52.80
N GLU A 619 -18.89 -3.87 -52.00
CA GLU A 619 -18.88 -4.70 -50.81
C GLU A 619 -18.59 -6.16 -51.12
N ILE A 620 -19.19 -6.72 -52.18
CA ILE A 620 -18.92 -8.10 -52.58
C ILE A 620 -17.50 -8.28 -53.11
N ILE A 621 -17.01 -7.35 -53.94
CA ILE A 621 -15.64 -7.44 -54.46
C ILE A 621 -14.62 -7.32 -53.32
N SER A 622 -14.88 -6.43 -52.34
CA SER A 622 -14.04 -6.27 -51.13
C SER A 622 -13.91 -7.56 -50.30
N GLN A 623 -14.81 -8.52 -50.50
CA GLN A 623 -14.80 -9.82 -49.84
C GLN A 623 -14.12 -10.93 -50.66
N THR A 624 -13.77 -10.68 -51.94
CA THR A 624 -13.03 -11.61 -52.82
C THR A 624 -11.50 -11.53 -52.59
N LYS A 625 -10.66 -11.84 -53.59
CA LYS A 625 -9.22 -11.52 -53.56
C LYS A 625 -8.90 -10.03 -53.52
N TYR A 626 -9.85 -9.13 -53.76
CA TYR A 626 -9.56 -7.69 -53.86
C TYR A 626 -10.14 -6.88 -52.70
N HIS A 627 -9.35 -6.66 -51.66
CA HIS A 627 -9.80 -6.14 -50.35
C HIS A 627 -10.01 -4.61 -50.28
N ASP A 628 -9.35 -3.84 -51.15
CA ASP A 628 -9.26 -2.37 -51.10
C ASP A 628 -9.96 -1.68 -52.29
N VAL A 629 -10.92 -2.35 -52.92
CA VAL A 629 -11.68 -1.80 -54.05
C VAL A 629 -12.52 -0.59 -53.61
N THR A 630 -12.28 0.53 -54.29
CA THR A 630 -12.99 1.80 -54.03
C THR A 630 -14.29 1.90 -54.83
N LEU A 631 -15.20 2.74 -54.35
CA LEU A 631 -16.46 2.99 -55.05
C LEU A 631 -16.23 3.59 -56.45
N ALA A 632 -15.29 4.54 -56.56
CA ALA A 632 -14.94 5.17 -57.83
C ALA A 632 -14.42 4.17 -58.88
N GLN A 633 -13.64 3.17 -58.46
CA GLN A 633 -13.18 2.10 -59.36
C GLN A 633 -14.35 1.23 -59.83
N VAL A 634 -15.32 0.94 -58.96
CA VAL A 634 -16.53 0.21 -59.33
C VAL A 634 -17.41 1.03 -60.26
N GLU A 635 -17.59 2.33 -60.01
CA GLU A 635 -18.30 3.25 -60.92
C GLU A 635 -17.68 3.28 -62.32
N GLU A 636 -16.35 3.41 -62.39
CA GLU A 636 -15.64 3.46 -63.66
C GLU A 636 -15.73 2.11 -64.39
N ALA A 637 -15.63 0.99 -63.67
CA ALA A 637 -15.82 -0.34 -64.23
C ALA A 637 -17.25 -0.56 -64.73
N VAL A 638 -18.26 -0.12 -63.98
CA VAL A 638 -19.66 -0.16 -64.40
C VAL A 638 -19.87 0.65 -65.68
N LYS A 639 -19.32 1.87 -65.78
CA LYS A 639 -19.38 2.71 -66.98
C LYS A 639 -18.73 2.03 -68.20
N LYS A 640 -17.66 1.26 -67.99
CA LYS A 640 -16.96 0.51 -69.04
C LYS A 640 -17.53 -0.88 -69.31
N SER A 641 -18.46 -1.36 -68.49
CA SER A 641 -19.04 -2.70 -68.62
C SER A 641 -20.02 -2.79 -69.78
N SER A 642 -19.80 -3.77 -70.67
CA SER A 642 -20.77 -4.15 -71.69
C SER A 642 -21.92 -5.00 -71.16
N TYR A 643 -21.83 -5.51 -69.93
CA TYR A 643 -22.80 -6.45 -69.33
C TYR A 643 -23.94 -5.76 -68.56
N VAL A 644 -23.70 -4.57 -68.01
CA VAL A 644 -24.69 -3.78 -67.27
C VAL A 644 -24.93 -2.41 -67.88
N GLU A 645 -26.10 -1.86 -67.65
CA GLU A 645 -26.46 -0.45 -67.84
C GLU A 645 -26.68 0.19 -66.46
N TYR A 646 -26.51 1.50 -66.38
CA TYR A 646 -26.59 2.23 -65.11
C TYR A 646 -27.49 3.47 -65.21
N GLU A 647 -28.07 3.83 -64.07
CA GLU A 647 -28.80 5.08 -63.83
C GLU A 647 -28.20 5.77 -62.61
N ILE A 648 -28.19 7.11 -62.62
CA ILE A 648 -27.75 7.92 -61.49
C ILE A 648 -28.97 8.71 -61.02
N ASP A 649 -29.28 8.64 -59.73
CA ASP A 649 -30.42 9.35 -59.16
C ASP A 649 -30.09 10.83 -58.86
N GLU A 650 -31.08 11.54 -58.31
CA GLU A 650 -30.98 12.97 -57.96
C GLU A 650 -29.95 13.25 -56.85
N ASN A 651 -29.61 12.24 -56.05
CA ASN A 651 -28.63 12.32 -54.96
C ASN A 651 -27.21 11.99 -55.43
N GLY A 652 -27.06 11.54 -56.68
CA GLY A 652 -25.78 11.12 -57.25
C GLY A 652 -25.48 9.64 -57.05
N ASP A 653 -26.42 8.85 -56.53
CA ASP A 653 -26.24 7.42 -56.29
C ASP A 653 -26.39 6.65 -57.60
N MET A 654 -25.42 5.76 -57.86
CA MET A 654 -25.41 4.96 -59.08
C MET A 654 -26.02 3.58 -58.84
N TYR A 655 -26.93 3.22 -59.73
CA TYR A 655 -27.56 1.91 -59.75
C TYR A 655 -27.33 1.18 -61.06
N ILE A 656 -27.27 -0.15 -61.03
CA ILE A 656 -26.99 -0.98 -62.20
C ILE A 656 -28.03 -2.07 -62.46
N LYS A 657 -28.37 -2.31 -63.74
CA LYS A 657 -29.14 -3.48 -64.17
C LYS A 657 -28.43 -4.18 -65.32
N VAL A 658 -28.71 -5.47 -65.54
CA VAL A 658 -28.13 -6.19 -66.68
C VAL A 658 -28.73 -5.69 -67.99
N LYS A 659 -27.87 -5.39 -68.97
CA LYS A 659 -28.27 -5.07 -70.33
C LYS A 659 -29.00 -6.28 -70.93
N LYS A 660 -30.21 -6.06 -71.44
CA LYS A 660 -31.00 -7.10 -72.12
C LYS A 660 -30.40 -7.48 -73.47
#